data_AF-A0A7C1J339-F1
#
_entry.id   AF-A0A7C1J339-F1
#
_cell.length_a   1.000
_cell.length_b   1.000
_cell.length_c   1.000
_cell.angle_alpha   90.00
_cell.angle_beta   90.00
_cell.angle_gamma   90.00
#
_symmetry.space_group_name_H-M   'P 1'
#
loop_
_entity.id
_entity.type
_entity.pdbx_description
1 polymer ?
#
loop_
_entity_poly.entity_id
_entity_poly.type
_entity_poly.pdbx_seq_one_letter_code
_entity_poly.pdbx_strand_id
1 'polypeptide(L)'
;MMQRNSSTQLTPPAAQNALRLIFVLLGAASVVCLTYFWLAQQLQAWQIFSAATLILVFCLVTTLSALLVWRGRVSLGAWLIFISMLIIWPLSTFLISGLGLVLGLSFLIIITPIASQALSPRQASLATTLAFAGGAMTLLVDLYGPDSRLTVPAFLQSFIPAMTAIVTIVYAVILVRQFRNLSLRLKLTFAFLIVALVPVGILGYSNYQTARENVLANADRVLLSDAVRTARAVDAFIDEGLSNVRSQAGYINFIEFLRLPADQRARSPEEYRLRLTVRAIATEDKNIVSVAVLDMQGQNVYDNLTANIGADESQTLHFSEVIRTKLPYVSPLQISYTIDEPVLYFAAPIRDGQDIIGIYRVQYQADVLQELMLVNSDISGQQTSAILLDENNLRLADAAQPELILKSVTPLSLQSTVDLQAVRRLPAGEPEDFATLLPSFAEGLSTADTQPTFTAFAYPSAEAGRVAVAKLENAPWRVAYVQPSAVFLAPLEAQTRNTLFVALLIAALAALVAVPVAQALSHPIARLTEVASQLAEGDLTVRAPVNSRDEIGMLATTFNQMTSQLRGTLANMEERVTARTRDLELAVEVGRSVSRVRHLTDLLNEAVELIRERFNLYYAQVYLLDDARHRLILKAGTGEAGAELLRRQHALVVGPDSLNGRAASTGLPVLVADTASAPDFKPNPLLPETRSEASIPLTMGDRVLGVLDLQSSEPGAFTFENLAAYQTLASLLTVAVENARLFAETEKSRMEMEEQARRLVGQGWQEFLDAIHTQEHFAHLYIAPELDEAEAASETTPNTLSFPIELAGQTVGTLDLERAPDEAWTAADRNLVATVAKQVAQQIENLRLLAQGEQYRVEAEEAVRRLTREGWQDYVQTEKPLLAEGFVYDGDMVRQADGAVLTGKVSQMPLILRGVPMGEILVEKEKLDAEAEQILSAVSEQLTAHIENLRLTEQTQAALLENERRNATLSALNRVVSAAASARDVVGLLDSAAREILQTLKARNSGIAVFTDATRTQLRVMADANASPNDPSGVGVVLPVVGNTSTEYVLAHKKSLAIENAQTDPRTASIHHLMRMRNTYALMIVPLLARGEIIGTIGVDSDDPHRVFTAEEVGLVETMAGQLAGAIDNLRLYEETQRQANREALINEITAKIQGTVTVDSALQTTIQELGKALKARRTRVALGLTPTSPETNGHTTPN
;
A
#
# COMPACT_ATOMS: atom_id res chain seq x y z
N MET A 1 10.61 -38.04 -34.44
CA MET A 1 12.08 -37.93 -34.50
C MET A 1 12.52 -37.06 -33.33
N MET A 2 13.53 -37.52 -32.58
CA MET A 2 13.94 -37.05 -31.27
C MET A 2 14.28 -35.54 -31.21
N GLN A 3 13.68 -34.81 -30.27
CA GLN A 3 14.30 -33.60 -29.70
C GLN A 3 14.38 -33.73 -28.18
N ARG A 4 15.60 -33.48 -27.69
CA ARG A 4 16.11 -33.71 -26.35
C ARG A 4 15.39 -32.88 -25.29
N ASN A 5 15.11 -33.52 -24.15
CA ASN A 5 14.98 -32.87 -22.85
C ASN A 5 16.17 -31.92 -22.61
N SER A 6 15.92 -30.61 -22.68
CA SER A 6 16.84 -29.58 -22.22
C SER A 6 16.85 -29.59 -20.69
N SER A 7 17.97 -30.08 -20.14
CA SER A 7 18.33 -29.85 -18.75
C SER A 7 18.51 -28.34 -18.55
N THR A 8 17.77 -27.77 -17.60
CA THR A 8 17.91 -26.39 -17.13
C THR A 8 19.33 -26.14 -16.62
N GLN A 9 20.23 -25.67 -17.49
CA GLN A 9 21.48 -25.06 -17.08
C GLN A 9 21.15 -23.67 -16.51
N LEU A 10 21.26 -23.53 -15.19
CA LEU A 10 21.22 -22.24 -14.50
C LEU A 10 22.30 -21.32 -15.08
N THR A 11 22.00 -20.04 -15.26
CA THR A 11 22.93 -19.03 -15.78
C THR A 11 24.24 -18.99 -14.96
N PRO A 12 25.43 -18.83 -15.60
CA PRO A 12 26.73 -18.81 -14.93
C PRO A 12 26.85 -17.93 -13.66
N PRO A 13 26.21 -16.74 -13.54
CA PRO A 13 26.26 -15.95 -12.31
C PRO A 13 25.54 -16.57 -11.09
N ALA A 14 24.47 -17.35 -11.29
CA ALA A 14 23.72 -17.98 -10.19
C ALA A 14 24.54 -19.09 -9.51
N ALA A 15 25.27 -19.88 -10.31
CA ALA A 15 26.18 -20.91 -9.81
C ALA A 15 27.35 -20.31 -9.02
N GLN A 16 27.90 -19.18 -9.47
CA GLN A 16 28.99 -18.48 -8.76
C GLN A 16 28.54 -17.92 -7.40
N ASN A 17 27.33 -17.36 -7.31
CA ASN A 17 26.82 -16.84 -6.06
C ASN A 17 26.47 -17.95 -5.06
N ALA A 18 25.92 -19.07 -5.53
CA ALA A 18 25.70 -20.25 -4.70
C ALA A 18 27.04 -20.77 -4.12
N LEU A 19 28.09 -20.81 -4.95
CA LEU A 19 29.43 -21.21 -4.53
C LEU A 19 30.01 -20.29 -3.43
N ARG A 20 29.85 -18.97 -3.55
CA ARG A 20 30.28 -17.99 -2.52
C ARG A 20 29.59 -18.22 -1.18
N LEU A 21 28.28 -18.46 -1.19
CA LEU A 21 27.52 -18.78 0.03
C LEU A 21 28.06 -20.05 0.70
N ILE A 22 28.31 -21.09 -0.08
CA ILE A 22 28.82 -22.37 0.43
C ILE A 22 30.21 -22.19 1.07
N PHE A 23 31.08 -21.35 0.50
CA PHE A 23 32.39 -21.05 1.12
C PHE A 23 32.28 -20.27 2.44
N VAL A 24 31.35 -19.32 2.55
CA VAL A 24 31.09 -18.62 3.82
C VAL A 24 30.63 -19.62 4.89
N LEU A 25 29.72 -20.53 4.54
CA LEU A 25 29.25 -21.58 5.43
C LEU A 25 30.37 -22.53 5.85
N LEU A 26 31.22 -22.94 4.91
CA LEU A 26 32.36 -23.82 5.19
C LEU A 26 33.37 -23.16 6.14
N GLY A 27 33.66 -21.86 5.95
CA GLY A 27 34.55 -21.11 6.82
C GLY A 27 34.02 -21.03 8.26
N ALA A 28 32.74 -20.68 8.42
CA ALA A 28 32.09 -20.63 9.72
C ALA A 28 32.08 -22.01 10.40
N ALA A 29 31.68 -23.07 9.67
CA ALA A 29 31.65 -24.43 10.21
C ALA A 29 33.04 -24.93 10.64
N SER A 30 34.09 -24.57 9.90
CA SER A 30 35.48 -24.94 10.24
C SER A 30 35.95 -24.28 11.53
N VAL A 31 35.61 -23.00 11.76
CA VAL A 31 35.91 -22.29 13.01
C VAL A 31 35.20 -22.97 14.19
N VAL A 32 33.89 -23.25 14.05
CA VAL A 32 33.12 -23.95 15.10
C VAL A 32 33.70 -25.35 15.36
N CYS A 33 34.09 -26.09 14.33
CA CYS A 33 34.71 -27.41 14.46
C CYS A 33 36.00 -27.37 15.29
N LEU A 34 36.90 -26.41 15.00
CA LEU A 34 38.15 -26.24 15.73
C LEU A 34 37.92 -25.87 17.19
N THR A 35 36.96 -24.99 17.46
CA THR A 35 36.60 -24.61 18.84
C THR A 35 36.06 -25.81 19.63
N TYR A 36 35.17 -26.60 19.03
CA TYR A 36 34.64 -27.80 19.67
C TYR A 36 35.73 -28.84 19.94
N PHE A 37 36.68 -29.02 19.01
CA PHE A 37 37.81 -29.93 19.21
C PHE A 37 38.75 -29.47 20.32
N TRP A 38 39.08 -28.18 20.37
CA TRP A 38 39.88 -27.58 21.45
C TRP A 38 39.19 -27.74 22.82
N LEU A 39 37.88 -27.51 22.88
CA LEU A 39 37.12 -27.64 24.11
C LEU A 39 36.97 -29.09 24.57
N ALA A 40 36.82 -30.03 23.62
CA ALA A 40 36.79 -31.46 23.91
C ALA A 40 38.08 -31.92 24.60
N GLN A 41 39.23 -31.37 24.20
CA GLN A 41 40.53 -31.63 24.85
C GLN A 41 40.59 -31.09 26.29
N GLN A 42 39.97 -29.94 26.58
CA GLN A 42 39.99 -29.38 27.93
C GLN A 42 39.00 -30.08 28.87
N LEU A 43 37.78 -30.32 28.43
CA LEU A 43 36.70 -30.81 29.29
C LEU A 43 36.63 -32.34 29.37
N GLN A 44 37.34 -33.06 28.50
CA GLN A 44 37.37 -34.53 28.44
C GLN A 44 35.96 -35.18 28.36
N ALA A 45 34.97 -34.44 27.84
CA ALA A 45 33.59 -34.89 27.71
C ALA A 45 33.35 -35.52 26.33
N TRP A 46 32.92 -36.79 26.31
CA TRP A 46 32.71 -37.53 25.06
C TRP A 46 31.63 -36.91 24.16
N GLN A 47 30.63 -36.24 24.74
CA GLN A 47 29.58 -35.55 24.00
C GLN A 47 30.16 -34.42 23.12
N ILE A 48 31.18 -33.71 23.60
CA ILE A 48 31.84 -32.63 22.83
C ILE A 48 32.68 -33.21 21.70
N PHE A 49 33.36 -34.34 21.91
CA PHE A 49 34.05 -35.07 20.85
C PHE A 49 33.08 -35.54 19.76
N SER A 50 31.92 -36.07 20.14
CA SER A 50 30.86 -36.44 19.19
C SER A 50 30.32 -35.23 18.42
N ALA A 51 30.07 -34.10 19.09
CA ALA A 51 29.61 -32.88 18.43
C ALA A 51 30.66 -32.30 17.46
N ALA A 52 31.95 -32.32 17.84
CA ALA A 52 33.05 -31.92 16.96
C ALA A 52 33.10 -32.81 15.69
N THR A 53 32.89 -34.13 15.86
CA THR A 53 32.87 -35.09 14.76
C THR A 53 31.71 -34.83 13.79
N LEU A 54 30.53 -34.50 14.32
CA LEU A 54 29.36 -34.14 13.50
C LEU A 54 29.61 -32.88 12.66
N ILE A 55 30.23 -31.85 13.25
CA ILE A 55 30.58 -30.62 12.53
C ILE A 55 31.67 -30.90 11.49
N LEU A 56 32.65 -31.78 11.78
CA LEU A 56 33.64 -32.20 10.81
C LEU A 56 33.00 -32.89 9.60
N VAL A 57 32.03 -33.78 9.83
CA VAL A 57 31.23 -34.40 8.76
C VAL A 57 30.49 -33.32 7.95
N PHE A 58 29.92 -32.32 8.62
CA PHE A 58 29.28 -31.20 7.93
C PHE A 58 30.26 -30.41 7.04
N CYS A 59 31.49 -30.15 7.49
CA CYS A 59 32.53 -29.52 6.69
C CYS A 59 32.90 -30.34 5.44
N LEU A 60 33.05 -31.67 5.58
CA LEU A 60 33.31 -32.57 4.45
C LEU A 60 32.18 -32.56 3.43
N VAL A 61 30.93 -32.63 3.90
CA VAL A 61 29.74 -32.55 3.03
C VAL A 61 29.64 -31.21 2.33
N THR A 62 29.92 -30.11 3.04
CA THR A 62 29.89 -28.75 2.46
C THR A 62 30.99 -28.58 1.40
N THR A 63 32.16 -29.18 1.60
CA THR A 63 33.25 -29.22 0.60
C THR A 63 32.85 -30.03 -0.64
N LEU A 64 32.21 -31.20 -0.46
CA LEU A 64 31.68 -32.00 -1.56
C LEU A 64 30.57 -31.25 -2.32
N SER A 65 29.72 -30.51 -1.62
CA SER A 65 28.71 -29.65 -2.23
C SER A 65 29.34 -28.55 -3.09
N ALA A 66 30.37 -27.86 -2.60
CA ALA A 66 31.11 -26.86 -3.38
C ALA A 66 31.71 -27.46 -4.66
N LEU A 67 32.29 -28.67 -4.59
CA LEU A 67 32.83 -29.39 -5.75
C LEU A 67 31.73 -29.74 -6.77
N LEU A 68 30.55 -30.14 -6.32
CA LEU A 68 29.41 -30.44 -7.19
C LEU A 68 28.89 -29.18 -7.90
N VAL A 69 28.76 -28.06 -7.17
CA VAL A 69 28.37 -26.77 -7.74
C VAL A 69 29.41 -26.30 -8.76
N TRP A 70 30.70 -26.44 -8.46
CA TRP A 70 31.80 -26.10 -9.37
C TRP A 70 31.77 -26.95 -10.65
N ARG A 71 31.39 -28.23 -10.56
CA ARG A 71 31.20 -29.13 -11.72
C ARG A 71 29.87 -28.93 -12.47
N GLY A 72 29.13 -27.87 -12.17
CA GLY A 72 27.85 -27.54 -12.82
C GLY A 72 26.64 -28.31 -12.29
N ARG A 73 26.79 -29.16 -11.27
CA ARG A 73 25.68 -29.88 -10.61
C ARG A 73 25.12 -29.10 -9.42
N VAL A 74 24.64 -27.88 -9.70
CA VAL A 74 24.26 -26.89 -8.68
C VAL A 74 23.14 -27.37 -7.75
N SER A 75 22.07 -27.96 -8.32
CA SER A 75 20.92 -28.44 -7.54
C SER A 75 21.28 -29.58 -6.56
N LEU A 76 22.10 -30.54 -7.00
CA LEU A 76 22.58 -31.63 -6.17
C LEU A 76 23.43 -31.12 -5.00
N GLY A 77 24.30 -30.13 -5.25
CA GLY A 77 25.09 -29.50 -4.19
C GLY A 77 24.23 -28.85 -3.09
N ALA A 78 23.19 -28.09 -3.47
CA ALA A 78 22.32 -27.43 -2.51
C ALA A 78 21.50 -28.42 -1.66
N TRP A 79 20.94 -29.47 -2.27
CA TRP A 79 20.23 -30.52 -1.52
C TRP A 79 21.14 -31.27 -0.55
N LEU A 80 22.41 -31.46 -0.90
CA LEU A 80 23.40 -32.13 -0.03
C LEU A 80 23.61 -31.35 1.28
N ILE A 81 23.73 -30.02 1.20
CA ILE A 81 23.85 -29.14 2.39
C ILE A 81 22.55 -29.14 3.19
N PHE A 82 21.42 -29.05 2.51
CA PHE A 82 20.12 -29.07 3.16
C PHE A 82 19.92 -30.35 3.99
N ILE A 83 20.15 -31.51 3.39
CA ILE A 83 19.97 -32.80 4.05
C ILE A 83 20.96 -32.97 5.21
N SER A 84 22.21 -32.54 5.05
CA SER A 84 23.19 -32.65 6.14
C SER A 84 22.82 -31.76 7.33
N MET A 85 22.38 -30.52 7.10
CA MET A 85 21.87 -29.67 8.19
C MET A 85 20.62 -30.26 8.86
N LEU A 86 19.68 -30.82 8.08
CA LEU A 86 18.46 -31.45 8.59
C LEU A 86 18.74 -32.61 9.56
N ILE A 87 19.87 -33.30 9.41
CA ILE A 87 20.26 -34.42 10.26
C ILE A 87 21.17 -33.95 11.39
N ILE A 88 22.19 -33.15 11.08
CA ILE A 88 23.27 -32.81 12.01
C ILE A 88 22.78 -31.86 13.10
N TRP A 89 21.93 -30.87 12.79
CA TRP A 89 21.48 -29.89 13.79
C TRP A 89 20.66 -30.54 14.92
N PRO A 90 19.61 -31.35 14.63
CA PRO A 90 18.88 -32.07 15.67
C PRO A 90 19.79 -33.03 16.47
N LEU A 91 20.74 -33.70 15.82
CA LEU A 91 21.65 -34.62 16.50
C LEU A 91 22.63 -33.90 17.42
N SER A 92 23.09 -32.70 17.04
CA SER A 92 23.89 -31.83 17.91
C SER A 92 23.11 -31.39 19.16
N THR A 93 21.83 -31.03 19.03
CA THR A 93 20.96 -30.70 20.19
C THR A 93 20.63 -31.90 21.07
N PHE A 94 20.78 -33.13 20.55
CA PHE A 94 20.65 -34.35 21.34
C PHE A 94 21.89 -34.63 22.20
N LEU A 95 23.06 -34.07 21.85
CA LEU A 95 24.29 -34.22 22.62
C LEU A 95 24.48 -33.08 23.63
N ILE A 96 24.09 -31.86 23.24
CA ILE A 96 24.35 -30.62 23.99
C ILE A 96 23.06 -29.79 24.04
N SER A 97 22.61 -29.45 25.25
CA SER A 97 21.36 -28.72 25.47
C SER A 97 21.54 -27.20 25.46
N GLY A 98 20.59 -26.45 24.90
CA GLY A 98 20.61 -24.98 24.83
C GLY A 98 21.07 -24.42 23.48
N LEU A 99 21.21 -25.27 22.46
CA LEU A 99 21.60 -24.86 21.11
C LEU A 99 20.43 -24.76 20.13
N GLY A 100 19.24 -25.22 20.51
CA GLY A 100 18.12 -25.47 19.60
C GLY A 100 17.59 -24.22 18.92
N LEU A 101 17.47 -23.11 19.65
CA LEU A 101 17.00 -21.84 19.09
C LEU A 101 18.00 -21.25 18.09
N VAL A 102 19.28 -21.27 18.45
CA VAL A 102 20.36 -20.73 17.62
C VAL A 102 20.51 -21.56 16.34
N LEU A 103 20.58 -22.88 16.49
CA LEU A 103 20.70 -23.81 15.36
C LEU A 103 19.42 -23.80 14.50
N GLY A 104 18.23 -23.81 15.10
CA GLY A 104 16.96 -23.78 14.38
C GLY A 104 16.77 -22.52 13.54
N LEU A 105 17.08 -21.33 14.08
CA LEU A 105 17.03 -20.06 13.34
C LEU A 105 18.07 -20.01 12.22
N SER A 106 19.31 -20.44 12.50
CA SER A 106 20.38 -20.48 11.50
C SER A 106 19.99 -21.34 10.30
N PHE A 107 19.25 -22.44 10.52
CA PHE A 107 18.87 -23.35 9.46
C PHE A 107 17.96 -22.68 8.42
N LEU A 108 16.98 -21.89 8.88
CA LEU A 108 16.09 -21.11 8.00
C LEU A 108 16.87 -20.05 7.20
N ILE A 109 17.74 -19.31 7.89
CA ILE A 109 18.46 -18.16 7.35
C ILE A 109 19.54 -18.57 6.36
N ILE A 110 20.17 -19.73 6.57
CA ILE A 110 21.23 -20.26 5.71
C ILE A 110 20.64 -20.95 4.46
N ILE A 111 19.59 -21.77 4.64
CA ILE A 111 19.03 -22.54 3.52
C ILE A 111 18.30 -21.66 2.53
N THR A 112 17.59 -20.63 2.98
CA THR A 112 16.77 -19.81 2.06
C THR A 112 17.60 -19.19 0.92
N PRO A 113 18.73 -18.48 1.17
CA PRO A 113 19.53 -17.87 0.11
C PRO A 113 20.30 -18.88 -0.75
N ILE A 114 20.66 -20.05 -0.20
CA ILE A 114 21.29 -21.13 -0.96
C ILE A 114 20.26 -21.75 -1.90
N ALA A 115 19.08 -22.08 -1.38
CA ALA A 115 17.99 -22.69 -2.13
C ALA A 115 17.47 -21.76 -3.24
N SER A 116 17.30 -20.46 -2.96
CA SER A 116 16.81 -19.49 -3.95
C SER A 116 17.74 -19.29 -5.14
N GLN A 117 19.03 -19.59 -4.99
CA GLN A 117 20.03 -19.41 -6.05
C GLN A 117 20.41 -20.72 -6.75
N ALA A 118 20.32 -21.85 -6.06
CA ALA A 118 20.79 -23.14 -6.55
C ALA A 118 19.67 -24.07 -7.04
N LEU A 119 18.42 -23.82 -6.65
CA LEU A 119 17.28 -24.67 -6.94
C LEU A 119 16.24 -23.95 -7.79
N SER A 120 15.42 -24.74 -8.49
CA SER A 120 14.22 -24.22 -9.18
C SER A 120 13.25 -23.60 -8.15
N PRO A 121 12.39 -22.62 -8.53
CA PRO A 121 11.48 -21.97 -7.58
C PRO A 121 10.60 -22.94 -6.78
N ARG A 122 10.17 -24.06 -7.39
CA ARG A 122 9.41 -25.13 -6.69
C ARG A 122 10.27 -25.85 -5.65
N GLN A 123 11.48 -26.26 -6.03
CA GLN A 123 12.42 -26.94 -5.13
C GLN A 123 12.90 -26.01 -4.01
N ALA A 124 13.13 -24.72 -4.30
CA ALA A 124 13.52 -23.72 -3.32
C ALA A 124 12.42 -23.49 -2.26
N SER A 125 11.15 -23.43 -2.69
CA SER A 125 10.00 -23.35 -1.78
C SER A 125 9.88 -24.60 -0.90
N LEU A 126 10.08 -25.80 -1.47
CA LEU A 126 10.07 -27.05 -0.72
C LEU A 126 11.20 -27.10 0.31
N ALA A 127 12.43 -26.76 -0.08
CA ALA A 127 13.58 -26.72 0.80
C ALA A 127 13.39 -25.71 1.95
N THR A 128 12.83 -24.53 1.67
CA THR A 128 12.54 -23.52 2.70
C THR A 128 11.46 -24.00 3.69
N THR A 129 10.42 -24.67 3.20
CA THR A 129 9.35 -25.23 4.04
C THR A 129 9.89 -26.35 4.93
N LEU A 130 10.71 -27.25 4.38
CA LEU A 130 11.35 -28.32 5.13
C LEU A 130 12.43 -27.78 6.09
N ALA A 131 13.12 -26.69 5.76
CA ALA A 131 14.07 -26.02 6.65
C ALA A 131 13.37 -25.48 7.90
N PHE A 132 12.17 -24.92 7.73
CA PHE A 132 11.34 -24.48 8.85
C PHE A 132 10.93 -25.66 9.75
N ALA A 133 10.45 -26.75 9.14
CA ALA A 133 10.08 -27.96 9.89
C ALA A 133 11.28 -28.58 10.62
N GLY A 134 12.45 -28.63 9.98
CA GLY A 134 13.66 -29.13 10.62
C GLY A 134 14.20 -28.21 11.69
N GLY A 135 14.12 -26.88 11.52
CA GLY A 135 14.50 -25.92 12.56
C GLY A 135 13.58 -26.02 13.78
N ALA A 136 12.28 -26.21 13.54
CA ALA A 136 11.31 -26.53 14.58
C ALA A 136 11.64 -27.86 15.29
N MET A 137 11.99 -28.91 14.53
CA MET A 137 12.40 -30.19 15.11
C MET A 137 13.66 -30.04 15.98
N THR A 138 14.67 -29.30 15.53
CA THR A 138 15.88 -28.98 16.32
C THR A 138 15.51 -28.27 17.63
N LEU A 139 14.58 -27.31 17.57
CA LEU A 139 14.08 -26.62 18.76
C LEU A 139 13.37 -27.58 19.72
N LEU A 140 12.51 -28.46 19.20
CA LEU A 140 11.76 -29.44 20.01
C LEU A 140 12.68 -30.47 20.67
N VAL A 141 13.68 -30.98 19.95
CA VAL A 141 14.69 -31.88 20.52
C VAL A 141 15.48 -31.18 21.62
N ASP A 142 15.76 -29.88 21.47
CA ASP A 142 16.45 -29.13 22.51
C ASP A 142 15.59 -28.93 23.77
N LEU A 143 14.32 -28.55 23.58
CA LEU A 143 13.35 -28.30 24.66
C LEU A 143 12.98 -29.54 25.46
N TYR A 144 12.88 -30.71 24.80
CA TYR A 144 12.32 -31.94 25.38
C TYR A 144 13.31 -33.12 25.37
N GLY A 145 14.56 -32.89 24.97
CA GLY A 145 15.59 -33.92 25.01
C GLY A 145 15.95 -34.33 26.45
N PRO A 146 16.62 -35.48 26.62
CA PRO A 146 16.91 -36.05 27.93
C PRO A 146 17.82 -35.15 28.79
N ASP A 147 17.67 -35.21 30.11
CA ASP A 147 18.46 -34.41 31.07
C ASP A 147 19.93 -34.86 31.14
N SER A 148 20.26 -36.04 30.61
CA SER A 148 21.64 -36.58 30.56
C SER A 148 22.55 -35.88 29.54
N ARG A 149 22.06 -34.83 28.88
CA ARG A 149 22.81 -34.05 27.90
C ARG A 149 23.80 -33.13 28.59
N LEU A 150 24.87 -32.79 27.88
CA LEU A 150 25.82 -31.82 28.42
C LEU A 150 25.21 -30.42 28.31
N THR A 151 25.06 -29.73 29.44
CA THR A 151 24.73 -28.31 29.46
C THR A 151 25.84 -27.51 28.78
N VAL A 152 25.49 -26.57 27.90
CA VAL A 152 26.49 -25.78 27.17
C VAL A 152 27.48 -25.13 28.15
N PRO A 153 28.79 -25.42 28.05
CA PRO A 153 29.82 -24.79 28.87
C PRO A 153 29.79 -23.27 28.74
N ALA A 154 30.11 -22.53 29.81
CA ALA A 154 29.99 -21.06 29.88
C ALA A 154 30.64 -20.33 28.68
N PHE A 155 31.81 -20.79 28.22
CA PHE A 155 32.46 -20.24 27.02
C PHE A 155 31.60 -20.40 25.75
N LEU A 156 30.99 -21.57 25.55
CA LEU A 156 30.14 -21.84 24.39
C LEU A 156 28.80 -21.10 24.45
N GLN A 157 28.29 -20.77 25.64
CA GLN A 157 27.06 -20.00 25.82
C GLN A 157 27.15 -18.60 25.17
N SER A 158 28.35 -18.01 25.14
CA SER A 158 28.58 -16.72 24.48
C SER A 158 29.07 -16.89 23.04
N PHE A 159 29.96 -17.86 22.79
CA PHE A 159 30.61 -18.05 21.50
C PHE A 159 29.65 -18.50 20.38
N ILE A 160 28.77 -19.47 20.65
CA ILE A 160 27.90 -20.04 19.61
C ILE A 160 26.84 -19.03 19.12
N PRO A 161 26.13 -18.30 20.01
CA PRO A 161 25.23 -17.24 19.58
C PRO A 161 25.96 -16.13 18.81
N ALA A 162 27.16 -15.71 19.25
CA ALA A 162 27.93 -14.68 18.57
C ALA A 162 28.35 -15.12 17.15
N MET A 163 28.89 -16.33 17.00
CA MET A 163 29.24 -16.87 15.69
C MET A 163 28.01 -17.04 14.79
N THR A 164 26.91 -17.54 15.35
CA THR A 164 25.67 -17.71 14.59
C THR A 164 25.04 -16.38 14.20
N ALA A 165 25.15 -15.36 15.06
CA ALA A 165 24.72 -14.00 14.75
C ALA A 165 25.53 -13.41 13.60
N ILE A 166 26.85 -13.58 13.58
CA ILE A 166 27.71 -13.13 12.47
C ILE A 166 27.28 -13.79 11.16
N VAL A 167 27.13 -15.12 11.14
CA VAL A 167 26.67 -15.86 9.95
C VAL A 167 25.26 -15.41 9.55
N THR A 168 24.36 -15.25 10.52
CA THR A 168 22.98 -14.80 10.31
C THR A 168 22.93 -13.41 9.70
N ILE A 169 23.74 -12.45 10.18
CA ILE A 169 23.82 -11.10 9.64
C ILE A 169 24.33 -11.13 8.19
N VAL A 170 25.39 -11.90 7.91
CA VAL A 170 25.92 -12.04 6.55
C VAL A 170 24.84 -12.58 5.61
N TYR A 171 24.14 -13.65 5.99
CA TYR A 171 23.08 -14.24 5.20
C TYR A 171 21.83 -13.36 5.12
N ALA A 172 21.49 -12.62 6.17
CA ALA A 172 20.37 -11.67 6.18
C ALA A 172 20.64 -10.47 5.23
N VAL A 173 21.85 -9.92 5.24
CA VAL A 173 22.26 -8.88 4.27
C VAL A 173 22.16 -9.40 2.85
N ILE A 174 22.58 -10.65 2.61
CA ILE A 174 22.45 -11.28 1.29
C ILE A 174 20.98 -11.50 0.93
N LEU A 175 20.15 -11.97 1.87
CA LEU A 175 18.72 -12.17 1.69
C LEU A 175 18.01 -10.85 1.33
N VAL A 176 18.34 -9.75 2.03
CA VAL A 176 17.80 -8.40 1.74
C VAL A 176 18.23 -7.92 0.36
N ARG A 177 19.52 -8.07 0.00
CA ARG A 177 20.02 -7.71 -1.34
C ARG A 177 19.35 -8.53 -2.44
N GLN A 178 19.06 -9.80 -2.18
CA GLN A 178 18.42 -10.70 -3.12
C GLN A 178 16.90 -10.66 -3.06
N PHE A 179 16.31 -9.91 -2.12
CA PHE A 179 14.87 -9.90 -1.90
C PHE A 179 14.11 -9.54 -3.18
N ARG A 180 14.62 -8.60 -3.99
CA ARG A 180 14.01 -8.23 -5.28
C ARG A 180 13.87 -9.44 -6.21
N ASN A 181 14.84 -10.35 -6.21
CA ASN A 181 14.92 -11.52 -7.09
C ASN A 181 14.20 -12.76 -6.54
N LEU A 182 13.69 -12.72 -5.30
CA LEU A 182 12.90 -13.82 -4.75
C LEU A 182 11.56 -13.93 -5.47
N SER A 183 11.10 -15.18 -5.66
CA SER A 183 9.76 -15.44 -6.19
C SER A 183 8.68 -14.83 -5.27
N LEU A 184 7.55 -14.42 -5.87
CA LEU A 184 6.42 -13.85 -5.12
C LEU A 184 5.94 -14.78 -3.99
N ARG A 185 5.97 -16.09 -4.22
CA ARG A 185 5.65 -17.12 -3.20
C ARG A 185 6.48 -16.95 -1.94
N LEU A 186 7.80 -16.90 -2.10
CA LEU A 186 8.74 -16.83 -0.99
C LEU A 186 8.57 -15.51 -0.23
N LYS A 187 8.38 -14.40 -0.95
CA LYS A 187 8.11 -13.08 -0.35
C LYS A 187 6.84 -13.10 0.51
N LEU A 188 5.76 -13.66 0.00
CA LEU A 188 4.50 -13.78 0.75
C LEU A 188 4.64 -14.69 1.96
N THR A 189 5.26 -15.87 1.82
CA THR A 189 5.51 -16.77 2.97
C THR A 189 6.33 -16.08 4.06
N PHE A 190 7.38 -15.31 3.71
CA PHE A 190 8.14 -14.53 4.69
C PHE A 190 7.31 -13.44 5.36
N ALA A 191 6.50 -12.70 4.60
CA ALA A 191 5.64 -11.67 5.15
C ALA A 191 4.68 -12.26 6.20
N PHE A 192 4.04 -13.39 5.89
CA PHE A 192 3.16 -14.07 6.84
C PHE A 192 3.89 -14.58 8.09
N LEU A 193 5.07 -15.18 7.93
CA LEU A 193 5.85 -15.66 9.07
C LEU A 193 6.34 -14.51 9.96
N ILE A 194 6.77 -13.40 9.39
CA ILE A 194 7.18 -12.20 10.15
C ILE A 194 6.00 -11.66 10.95
N VAL A 195 4.84 -11.49 10.30
CA VAL A 195 3.62 -10.99 10.96
C VAL A 195 3.17 -11.92 12.09
N ALA A 196 3.33 -13.24 11.95
CA ALA A 196 2.97 -14.21 12.98
C ALA A 196 3.99 -14.28 14.14
N LEU A 197 5.29 -14.25 13.84
CA LEU A 197 6.35 -14.55 14.81
C LEU A 197 6.86 -13.35 15.59
N VAL A 198 6.92 -12.17 14.98
CA VAL A 198 7.46 -10.97 15.64
C VAL A 198 6.65 -10.60 16.89
N PRO A 199 5.30 -10.56 16.86
CA PRO A 199 4.51 -10.27 18.06
C PRO A 199 4.71 -11.32 19.17
N VAL A 200 4.78 -12.60 18.81
CA VAL A 200 5.02 -13.70 19.77
C VAL A 200 6.40 -13.59 20.40
N GLY A 201 7.42 -13.23 19.62
CA GLY A 201 8.77 -12.99 20.14
C GLY A 201 8.82 -11.81 21.12
N ILE A 202 8.17 -10.69 20.79
CA ILE A 202 8.10 -9.50 21.66
C ILE A 202 7.36 -9.83 22.96
N LEU A 203 6.18 -10.47 22.87
CA LEU A 203 5.40 -10.86 24.03
C LEU A 203 6.12 -11.90 24.89
N GLY A 204 6.75 -12.89 24.27
CA GLY A 204 7.54 -13.91 24.96
C GLY A 204 8.73 -13.31 25.71
N TYR A 205 9.45 -12.37 25.10
CA TYR A 205 10.54 -11.65 25.75
C TYR A 205 10.06 -10.78 26.92
N SER A 206 8.99 -10.00 26.71
CA SER A 206 8.41 -9.17 27.76
C SER A 206 7.94 -10.03 28.94
N ASN A 207 7.23 -11.12 28.66
CA ASN A 207 6.75 -12.03 29.69
C ASN A 207 7.89 -12.73 30.44
N TYR A 208 8.97 -13.11 29.73
CA TYR A 208 10.18 -13.64 30.38
C TYR A 208 10.80 -12.63 31.34
N GLN A 209 10.96 -11.36 30.94
CA GLN A 209 11.53 -10.33 31.82
C GLN A 209 10.66 -10.09 33.05
N THR A 210 9.35 -9.93 32.86
CA THR A 210 8.41 -9.74 33.98
C THR A 210 8.38 -10.96 34.90
N ALA A 211 8.35 -12.18 34.36
CA ALA A 211 8.37 -13.40 35.16
C ALA A 211 9.69 -13.53 35.95
N ARG A 212 10.83 -13.21 35.32
CA ARG A 212 12.14 -13.22 35.97
C ARG A 212 12.22 -12.22 37.12
N GLU A 213 11.76 -10.98 36.91
CA GLU A 213 11.73 -9.96 37.96
C GLU A 213 10.81 -10.39 39.13
N ASN A 214 9.64 -10.94 38.83
CA ASN A 214 8.71 -11.44 39.85
C ASN A 214 9.29 -12.61 40.64
N VAL A 215 9.94 -13.56 39.97
CA VAL A 215 10.59 -14.71 40.61
C VAL A 215 11.74 -14.25 41.50
N LEU A 216 12.57 -13.32 41.04
CA LEU A 216 13.66 -12.75 41.84
C LEU A 216 13.13 -11.97 43.05
N ALA A 217 12.14 -11.10 42.86
CA ALA A 217 11.52 -10.35 43.95
C ALA A 217 10.82 -11.27 44.97
N ASN A 218 10.24 -12.38 44.51
CA ASN A 218 9.65 -13.38 45.40
C ASN A 218 10.72 -14.13 46.18
N ALA A 219 11.80 -14.57 45.53
CA ALA A 219 12.94 -15.21 46.19
C ALA A 219 13.54 -14.28 47.26
N ASP A 220 13.72 -13.00 46.94
CA ASP A 220 14.22 -11.98 47.89
C ASP A 220 13.34 -11.86 49.13
N ARG A 221 12.01 -11.75 48.94
CA ARG A 221 11.06 -11.63 50.05
C ARG A 221 11.04 -12.88 50.92
N VAL A 222 11.04 -14.06 50.30
CA VAL A 222 11.00 -15.35 51.01
C VAL A 222 12.28 -15.56 51.81
N LEU A 223 13.45 -15.41 51.16
CA LEU A 223 14.74 -15.62 51.82
C LEU A 223 15.00 -14.60 52.93
N LEU A 224 14.61 -13.34 52.75
CA LEU A 224 14.75 -12.33 53.80
C LEU A 224 13.82 -12.62 54.99
N SER A 225 12.58 -13.05 54.72
CA SER A 225 11.65 -13.47 55.76
C SER A 225 12.21 -14.64 56.58
N ASP A 226 12.81 -15.63 55.91
CA ASP A 226 13.44 -16.78 56.58
C ASP A 226 14.68 -16.37 57.37
N ALA A 227 15.55 -15.53 56.80
CA ALA A 227 16.72 -15.00 57.50
C ALA A 227 16.33 -14.25 58.78
N VAL A 228 15.31 -13.38 58.72
CA VAL A 228 14.80 -12.64 59.89
C VAL A 228 14.17 -13.58 60.91
N ARG A 229 13.41 -14.58 60.48
CA ARG A 229 12.81 -15.58 61.38
C ARG A 229 13.89 -16.35 62.14
N THR A 230 14.92 -16.78 61.44
CA THR A 230 16.02 -17.57 62.01
C THR A 230 16.90 -16.71 62.91
N ALA A 231 17.17 -15.45 62.55
CA ALA A 231 17.84 -14.50 63.44
C ALA A 231 17.07 -14.33 64.75
N ARG A 232 15.74 -14.16 64.69
CA ARG A 232 14.88 -14.09 65.89
C ARG A 232 14.89 -15.38 66.72
N ALA A 233 15.01 -16.54 66.09
CA ALA A 233 15.09 -17.81 66.82
C ALA A 233 16.41 -17.91 67.62
N VAL A 234 17.53 -17.44 67.04
CA VAL A 234 18.81 -17.37 67.74
C VAL A 234 18.79 -16.31 68.83
N ASP A 235 18.22 -15.12 68.57
CA ASP A 235 18.02 -14.09 69.60
C ASP A 235 17.17 -14.62 70.77
N ALA A 236 16.08 -15.35 70.48
CA ALA A 236 15.24 -15.96 71.50
C ALA A 236 16.00 -17.00 72.35
N PHE A 237 16.86 -17.82 71.74
CA PHE A 237 17.74 -18.74 72.47
C PHE A 237 18.71 -17.98 73.39
N ILE A 238 19.31 -16.89 72.90
CA ILE A 238 20.21 -16.05 73.70
C ILE A 238 19.45 -15.40 74.85
N ASP A 239 18.28 -14.82 74.60
CA ASP A 239 17.44 -14.19 75.62
C ASP A 239 16.97 -15.17 76.68
N GLU A 240 16.54 -16.36 76.26
CA GLU A 240 16.15 -17.45 77.16
C GLU A 240 17.34 -17.89 78.02
N GLY A 241 18.52 -18.10 77.41
CA GLY A 241 19.75 -18.43 78.12
C GLY A 241 20.12 -17.37 79.16
N LEU A 242 20.12 -16.08 78.78
CA LEU A 242 20.41 -14.95 79.68
C LEU A 242 19.39 -14.83 80.82
N SER A 243 18.11 -15.05 80.53
CA SER A 243 17.03 -15.06 81.53
C SER A 243 17.18 -16.22 82.51
N ASN A 244 17.50 -17.41 82.01
CA ASN A 244 17.71 -18.62 82.80
C ASN A 244 18.88 -18.44 83.76
N VAL A 245 20.05 -17.99 83.28
CA VAL A 245 21.20 -17.78 84.17
C VAL A 245 20.95 -16.66 85.17
N ARG A 246 20.19 -15.61 84.81
CA ARG A 246 19.81 -14.54 85.75
C ARG A 246 18.92 -15.06 86.88
N SER A 247 17.95 -15.91 86.55
CA SER A 247 17.04 -16.51 87.52
C SER A 247 17.77 -17.51 88.42
N GLN A 248 18.55 -18.41 87.81
CA GLN A 248 19.31 -19.45 88.50
C GLN A 248 20.39 -18.86 89.42
N ALA A 249 21.08 -17.79 89.02
CA ALA A 249 22.08 -17.11 89.87
C ALA A 249 21.50 -16.59 91.21
N GLY A 250 20.17 -16.45 91.33
CA GLY A 250 19.48 -16.07 92.55
C GLY A 250 19.14 -17.23 93.50
N TYR A 251 19.45 -18.49 93.14
CA TYR A 251 19.15 -19.62 94.01
C TYR A 251 19.97 -19.56 95.30
N ILE A 252 19.29 -19.75 96.44
CA ILE A 252 19.86 -19.59 97.77
C ILE A 252 21.08 -20.48 98.01
N ASN A 253 21.13 -21.67 97.39
CA ASN A 253 22.23 -22.62 97.53
C ASN A 253 23.56 -22.07 96.98
N PHE A 254 23.53 -21.18 95.97
CA PHE A 254 24.75 -20.52 95.47
C PHE A 254 25.27 -19.49 96.48
N ILE A 255 24.36 -18.73 97.09
CA ILE A 255 24.67 -17.67 98.07
C ILE A 255 25.21 -18.29 99.38
N GLU A 256 24.54 -19.32 99.92
CA GLU A 256 24.97 -20.02 101.14
C GLU A 256 26.38 -20.61 100.98
N PHE A 257 26.68 -21.22 99.83
CA PHE A 257 28.00 -21.78 99.54
C PHE A 257 29.11 -20.72 99.47
N LEU A 258 28.86 -19.60 98.78
CA LEU A 258 29.86 -18.54 98.62
C LEU A 258 30.16 -17.77 99.93
N ARG A 259 29.19 -17.71 100.86
CA ARG A 259 29.37 -17.12 102.20
C ARG A 259 30.34 -17.89 103.09
N LEU A 260 30.52 -19.19 102.87
CA LEU A 260 31.50 -19.99 103.62
C LEU A 260 32.93 -19.55 103.27
N PRO A 261 33.83 -19.44 104.25
CA PRO A 261 35.27 -19.29 104.01
C PRO A 261 35.79 -20.40 103.09
N ALA A 262 36.77 -20.10 102.23
CA ALA A 262 37.26 -21.02 101.21
C ALA A 262 37.74 -22.38 101.77
N ASP A 263 38.33 -22.38 102.97
CA ASP A 263 38.79 -23.57 103.71
C ASP A 263 37.65 -24.44 104.27
N GLN A 264 36.43 -23.90 104.37
CA GLN A 264 35.25 -24.58 104.92
C GLN A 264 34.25 -25.04 103.86
N ARG A 265 34.45 -24.68 102.59
CA ARG A 265 33.53 -25.03 101.49
C ARG A 265 33.54 -26.52 101.18
N ALA A 266 34.72 -27.15 101.16
CA ALA A 266 34.87 -28.55 100.77
C ALA A 266 34.24 -29.50 101.81
N ARG A 267 33.43 -30.44 101.33
CA ARG A 267 32.64 -31.42 102.10
C ARG A 267 31.62 -30.80 103.06
N SER A 268 31.21 -29.55 102.83
CA SER A 268 30.18 -28.88 103.61
C SER A 268 28.76 -29.37 103.24
N PRO A 269 27.77 -29.26 104.15
CA PRO A 269 26.36 -29.45 103.81
C PRO A 269 25.88 -28.56 102.66
N GLU A 270 26.41 -27.34 102.58
CA GLU A 270 26.11 -26.34 101.55
C GLU A 270 26.62 -26.79 100.17
N GLU A 271 27.83 -27.34 100.09
CA GLU A 271 28.36 -27.94 98.84
C GLU A 271 27.49 -29.11 98.37
N TYR A 272 26.98 -29.95 99.30
CA TYR A 272 26.09 -31.05 98.94
C TYR A 272 24.79 -30.55 98.30
N ARG A 273 24.17 -29.49 98.84
CA ARG A 273 22.96 -28.86 98.29
C ARG A 273 23.24 -28.15 96.95
N LEU A 274 24.37 -27.46 96.86
CA LEU A 274 24.85 -26.85 95.62
C LEU A 274 24.98 -27.91 94.53
N ARG A 275 25.62 -29.05 94.85
CA ARG A 275 25.78 -30.16 93.91
C ARG A 275 24.47 -30.72 93.39
N LEU A 276 23.45 -30.87 94.23
CA LEU A 276 22.13 -31.32 93.79
C LEU A 276 21.47 -30.30 92.86
N THR A 277 21.63 -29.01 93.15
CA THR A 277 21.08 -27.90 92.36
C THR A 277 21.74 -27.84 90.98
N VAL A 278 23.08 -27.83 90.97
CA VAL A 278 23.87 -27.79 89.74
C VAL A 278 23.60 -29.03 88.90
N ARG A 279 23.51 -30.22 89.51
CA ARG A 279 23.18 -31.45 88.77
C ARG A 279 21.81 -31.39 88.11
N ALA A 280 20.79 -30.82 88.78
CA ALA A 280 19.46 -30.67 88.20
C ALA A 280 19.49 -29.76 86.96
N ILE A 281 20.19 -28.62 87.05
CA ILE A 281 20.33 -27.67 85.93
C ILE A 281 21.13 -28.28 84.78
N ALA A 282 22.26 -28.94 85.08
CA ALA A 282 23.10 -29.57 84.06
C ALA A 282 22.39 -30.71 83.31
N THR A 283 21.29 -31.25 83.85
CA THR A 283 20.46 -32.26 83.18
C THR A 283 19.21 -31.70 82.51
N GLU A 284 18.94 -30.39 82.63
CA GLU A 284 17.77 -29.72 82.08
C GLU A 284 17.83 -29.62 80.54
N ASP A 285 19.03 -29.38 80.01
CA ASP A 285 19.31 -29.35 78.57
C ASP A 285 20.55 -30.20 78.27
N LYS A 286 20.45 -31.07 77.27
CA LYS A 286 21.53 -31.95 76.80
C LYS A 286 22.78 -31.19 76.32
N ASN A 287 22.61 -29.94 75.91
CA ASN A 287 23.67 -29.11 75.36
C ASN A 287 24.47 -28.38 76.45
N ILE A 288 24.07 -28.48 77.72
CA ILE A 288 24.82 -27.93 78.84
C ILE A 288 25.99 -28.87 79.17
N VAL A 289 27.21 -28.38 78.93
CA VAL A 289 28.46 -29.11 79.19
C VAL A 289 28.85 -28.99 80.66
N SER A 290 28.83 -27.77 81.19
CA SER A 290 29.23 -27.49 82.57
C SER A 290 28.48 -26.32 83.17
N VAL A 291 28.39 -26.31 84.50
CA VAL A 291 27.74 -25.30 85.31
C VAL A 291 28.67 -25.01 86.49
N ALA A 292 29.15 -23.77 86.55
CA ALA A 292 30.21 -23.35 87.45
C ALA A 292 29.75 -22.20 88.36
N VAL A 293 30.38 -22.13 89.53
CA VAL A 293 30.32 -21.00 90.46
C VAL A 293 31.72 -20.43 90.60
N LEU A 294 31.88 -19.16 90.25
CA LEU A 294 33.13 -18.42 90.36
C LEU A 294 33.06 -17.47 91.56
N ASP A 295 34.17 -17.30 92.28
CA ASP A 295 34.27 -16.27 93.32
C ASP A 295 34.59 -14.88 92.74
N MET A 296 34.69 -13.87 93.61
CA MET A 296 34.98 -12.48 93.20
C MET A 296 36.40 -12.28 92.66
N GLN A 297 37.29 -13.24 92.83
CA GLN A 297 38.63 -13.24 92.26
C GLN A 297 38.67 -13.95 90.90
N GLY A 298 37.57 -14.56 90.47
CA GLY A 298 37.47 -15.32 89.22
C GLY A 298 37.95 -16.77 89.34
N GLN A 299 38.19 -17.28 90.54
CA GLN A 299 38.49 -18.70 90.71
C GLN A 299 37.22 -19.53 90.62
N ASN A 300 37.29 -20.62 89.87
CA ASN A 300 36.21 -21.60 89.79
C ASN A 300 36.17 -22.44 91.07
N VAL A 301 35.24 -22.12 91.96
CA VAL A 301 35.14 -22.71 93.31
C VAL A 301 34.24 -23.93 93.36
N TYR A 302 33.42 -24.15 92.33
CA TYR A 302 32.63 -25.36 92.14
C TYR A 302 32.22 -25.50 90.68
N ASP A 303 32.34 -26.71 90.13
CA ASP A 303 31.91 -27.07 88.78
C ASP A 303 31.46 -28.55 88.76
N ASN A 304 30.42 -28.88 87.99
CA ASN A 304 30.07 -30.29 87.76
C ASN A 304 31.10 -31.04 86.89
N LEU A 305 31.89 -30.31 86.10
CA LEU A 305 33.07 -30.82 85.42
C LEU A 305 34.31 -30.62 86.30
N THR A 306 34.72 -31.68 87.00
CA THR A 306 35.77 -31.60 88.03
C THR A 306 37.12 -31.08 87.53
N ALA A 307 37.38 -31.14 86.22
CA ALA A 307 38.60 -30.62 85.61
C ALA A 307 38.68 -29.08 85.63
N ASN A 308 37.55 -28.38 85.76
CA ASN A 308 37.50 -26.91 85.80
C ASN A 308 37.71 -26.35 87.22
N ILE A 309 37.54 -27.14 88.27
CA ILE A 309 37.60 -26.67 89.66
C ILE A 309 39.03 -26.17 89.96
N GLY A 310 39.13 -24.94 90.48
CA GLY A 310 40.39 -24.26 90.78
C GLY A 310 41.00 -23.50 89.59
N ALA A 311 40.37 -23.52 88.42
CA ALA A 311 40.81 -22.70 87.29
C ALA A 311 40.61 -21.20 87.56
N ASP A 312 41.56 -20.37 87.13
CA ASP A 312 41.43 -18.92 87.13
C ASP A 312 40.75 -18.46 85.83
N GLU A 313 39.51 -17.99 85.96
CA GLU A 313 38.70 -17.47 84.86
C GLU A 313 38.59 -15.94 84.89
N SER A 314 39.40 -15.24 85.69
CA SER A 314 39.32 -13.78 85.85
C SER A 314 39.55 -12.98 84.56
N GLN A 315 40.34 -13.52 83.63
CA GLN A 315 40.66 -12.90 82.33
C GLN A 315 39.67 -13.24 81.22
N THR A 316 38.66 -14.06 81.51
CA THR A 316 37.67 -14.47 80.50
C THR A 316 36.61 -13.37 80.29
N LEU A 317 36.01 -13.34 79.09
CA LEU A 317 34.97 -12.37 78.77
C LEU A 317 33.73 -12.55 79.65
N HIS A 318 33.29 -13.79 79.89
CA HIS A 318 32.09 -14.06 80.72
C HIS A 318 32.26 -13.71 82.20
N PHE A 319 33.49 -13.59 82.69
CA PHE A 319 33.76 -13.06 84.03
C PHE A 319 33.83 -11.54 84.01
N SER A 320 34.75 -11.00 83.20
CA SER A 320 35.07 -9.57 83.17
C SER A 320 33.88 -8.69 82.76
N GLU A 321 33.09 -9.12 81.78
CA GLU A 321 31.91 -8.37 81.31
C GLU A 321 30.78 -8.36 82.33
N VAL A 322 30.55 -9.46 83.05
CA VAL A 322 29.53 -9.52 84.11
C VAL A 322 29.91 -8.61 85.28
N ILE A 323 31.17 -8.58 85.69
CA ILE A 323 31.65 -7.67 86.74
C ILE A 323 31.56 -6.20 86.29
N ARG A 324 31.94 -5.92 85.04
CA ARG A 324 31.93 -4.58 84.46
C ARG A 324 30.51 -4.01 84.30
N THR A 325 29.61 -4.79 83.71
CA THR A 325 28.24 -4.37 83.38
C THR A 325 27.25 -4.59 84.52
N LYS A 326 27.56 -5.51 85.44
CA LYS A 326 26.67 -5.98 86.50
C LYS A 326 25.39 -6.66 86.00
N LEU A 327 25.35 -7.05 84.72
CA LEU A 327 24.24 -7.70 84.03
C LEU A 327 24.65 -9.10 83.58
N PRO A 328 23.67 -9.99 83.28
CA PRO A 328 23.96 -11.24 82.58
C PRO A 328 24.64 -10.98 81.23
N TYR A 329 25.50 -11.91 80.82
CA TYR A 329 26.30 -11.80 79.61
C TYR A 329 26.41 -13.16 78.92
N VAL A 330 26.43 -13.14 77.58
CA VAL A 330 26.74 -14.30 76.75
C VAL A 330 28.07 -14.07 76.03
N SER A 331 28.97 -15.04 76.10
CA SER A 331 30.25 -14.94 75.39
C SER A 331 30.09 -15.16 73.89
N PRO A 332 31.01 -14.63 73.06
CA PRO A 332 31.22 -15.15 71.72
C PRO A 332 31.54 -16.65 71.75
N LEU A 333 31.39 -17.31 70.60
CA LEU A 333 31.80 -18.69 70.42
C LEU A 333 33.31 -18.83 70.62
N GLN A 334 33.74 -19.71 71.54
CA GLN A 334 35.16 -19.96 71.81
C GLN A 334 35.41 -21.45 72.08
N ILE A 335 36.63 -21.91 71.82
CA ILE A 335 37.05 -23.30 72.06
C ILE A 335 37.29 -23.51 73.55
N SER A 336 36.63 -24.51 74.12
CA SER A 336 36.74 -24.84 75.54
C SER A 336 38.16 -25.27 75.93
N TYR A 337 38.59 -24.88 77.13
CA TYR A 337 39.87 -25.33 77.68
C TYR A 337 39.89 -26.81 78.05
N THR A 338 38.74 -27.42 78.33
CA THR A 338 38.66 -28.77 78.88
C THR A 338 38.18 -29.83 77.90
N ILE A 339 37.24 -29.50 77.02
CA ILE A 339 36.74 -30.44 76.02
C ILE A 339 37.26 -30.18 74.60
N ASP A 340 37.97 -29.07 74.38
CA ASP A 340 38.54 -28.65 73.08
C ASP A 340 37.51 -28.54 71.93
N GLU A 341 36.24 -28.33 72.30
CA GLU A 341 35.13 -28.11 71.37
C GLU A 341 34.62 -26.66 71.45
N PRO A 342 33.99 -26.13 70.38
CA PRO A 342 33.37 -24.81 70.39
C PRO A 342 32.21 -24.75 71.38
N VAL A 343 32.20 -23.71 72.23
CA VAL A 343 31.21 -23.52 73.30
C VAL A 343 30.84 -22.05 73.48
N LEU A 344 29.68 -21.82 74.08
CA LEU A 344 29.20 -20.51 74.50
C LEU A 344 29.01 -20.49 76.01
N TYR A 345 29.29 -19.35 76.64
CA TYR A 345 29.15 -19.19 78.08
C TYR A 345 28.08 -18.16 78.39
N PHE A 346 27.06 -18.57 79.13
CA PHE A 346 26.10 -17.67 79.74
C PHE A 346 26.51 -17.45 81.19
N ALA A 347 26.66 -16.20 81.61
CA ALA A 347 27.08 -15.87 82.96
C ALA A 347 26.20 -14.78 83.56
N ALA A 348 25.95 -14.87 84.87
CA ALA A 348 25.19 -13.88 85.62
C ALA A 348 25.79 -13.66 87.02
N PRO A 349 25.68 -12.44 87.57
CA PRO A 349 26.22 -12.15 88.88
C PRO A 349 25.36 -12.78 89.98
N ILE A 350 25.98 -13.53 90.89
CA ILE A 350 25.34 -14.03 92.11
C ILE A 350 25.33 -12.89 93.12
N ARG A 351 24.13 -12.54 93.60
CA ARG A 351 23.91 -11.36 94.45
C ARG A 351 23.46 -11.75 95.84
N ASP A 352 24.02 -11.06 96.83
CA ASP A 352 23.55 -11.07 98.21
C ASP A 352 23.07 -9.65 98.57
N GLY A 353 21.76 -9.44 98.51
CA GLY A 353 21.19 -8.09 98.52
C GLY A 353 21.61 -7.28 97.29
N GLN A 354 22.38 -6.20 97.48
CA GLN A 354 22.88 -5.34 96.40
C GLN A 354 24.30 -5.72 95.94
N ASP A 355 25.04 -6.47 96.76
CA ASP A 355 26.44 -6.81 96.52
C ASP A 355 26.56 -8.06 95.63
N ILE A 356 27.52 -8.05 94.71
CA ILE A 356 27.88 -9.23 93.91
C ILE A 356 28.93 -9.99 94.71
N ILE A 357 28.67 -11.28 94.99
CA ILE A 357 29.54 -12.14 95.80
C ILE A 357 30.18 -13.29 95.00
N GLY A 358 29.81 -13.43 93.73
CA GLY A 358 30.38 -14.40 92.79
C GLY A 358 29.66 -14.35 91.44
N ILE A 359 30.01 -15.27 90.55
CA ILE A 359 29.40 -15.40 89.21
C ILE A 359 28.91 -16.82 89.01
N TYR A 360 27.69 -16.94 88.52
CA TYR A 360 27.11 -18.19 88.04
C TYR A 360 27.36 -18.28 86.54
N ARG A 361 27.98 -19.37 86.07
CA ARG A 361 28.27 -19.58 84.65
C ARG A 361 27.73 -20.93 84.17
N VAL A 362 27.13 -20.94 82.99
CA VAL A 362 26.75 -22.15 82.26
C VAL A 362 27.51 -22.20 80.94
N GLN A 363 28.11 -23.34 80.65
CA GLN A 363 28.79 -23.66 79.40
C GLN A 363 27.86 -24.48 78.52
N TYR A 364 27.51 -23.95 77.36
CA TYR A 364 26.73 -24.61 76.31
C TYR A 364 27.63 -25.08 75.16
N GLN A 365 27.36 -26.27 74.64
CA GLN A 365 27.98 -26.75 73.41
C GLN A 365 27.41 -26.01 72.21
N ALA A 366 28.27 -25.67 71.24
CA ALA A 366 27.87 -24.89 70.07
C ALA A 366 26.95 -25.64 69.10
N ASP A 367 26.84 -26.97 69.22
CA ASP A 367 25.93 -27.82 68.42
C ASP A 367 24.49 -27.32 68.47
N VAL A 368 24.07 -26.64 69.55
CA VAL A 368 22.75 -26.00 69.66
C VAL A 368 22.51 -24.96 68.56
N LEU A 369 23.53 -24.20 68.15
CA LEU A 369 23.41 -23.22 67.07
C LEU A 369 23.27 -23.92 65.72
N GLN A 370 23.97 -25.04 65.52
CA GLN A 370 23.84 -25.88 64.34
C GLN A 370 22.45 -26.52 64.25
N GLU A 371 21.91 -27.04 65.37
CA GLU A 371 20.55 -27.55 65.46
C GLU A 371 19.51 -26.46 65.12
N LEU A 372 19.68 -25.25 65.65
CA LEU A 372 18.81 -24.11 65.32
C LEU A 372 18.86 -23.75 63.83
N MET A 373 20.03 -23.77 63.20
CA MET A 373 20.15 -23.53 61.75
C MET A 373 19.50 -24.64 60.93
N LEU A 374 19.67 -25.92 61.33
CA LEU A 374 19.07 -27.06 60.64
C LEU A 374 17.53 -27.06 60.76
N VAL A 375 16.99 -26.83 61.95
CA VAL A 375 15.53 -26.78 62.19
C VAL A 375 14.87 -25.63 61.44
N ASN A 376 15.58 -24.52 61.28
CA ASN A 376 15.05 -23.37 60.55
C ASN A 376 15.46 -23.34 59.06
N SER A 377 16.27 -24.28 58.57
CA SER A 377 16.53 -24.40 57.14
C SER A 377 15.35 -25.05 56.41
N ASP A 378 15.16 -24.75 55.12
CA ASP A 378 14.09 -25.32 54.29
C ASP A 378 12.64 -24.95 54.71
N ILE A 379 12.43 -23.92 55.55
CA ILE A 379 11.08 -23.51 56.02
C ILE A 379 10.16 -23.08 54.86
N SER A 380 10.65 -22.24 53.94
CA SER A 380 9.80 -21.61 52.92
C SER A 380 10.12 -22.01 51.48
N GLY A 381 11.07 -22.92 51.24
CA GLY A 381 11.38 -23.39 49.88
C GLY A 381 12.46 -24.48 49.84
N GLN A 382 12.39 -25.32 48.80
CA GLN A 382 13.30 -26.45 48.58
C GLN A 382 14.76 -25.98 48.43
N GLN A 383 15.69 -26.66 49.10
CA GLN A 383 17.14 -26.43 49.06
C GLN A 383 17.56 -25.02 49.49
N THR A 384 16.94 -24.50 50.55
CA THR A 384 17.45 -23.29 51.22
C THR A 384 18.35 -23.67 52.39
N SER A 385 19.42 -22.92 52.58
CA SER A 385 20.41 -23.21 53.62
C SER A 385 20.74 -21.97 54.44
N ALA A 386 20.67 -22.10 55.76
CA ALA A 386 21.01 -21.06 56.71
C ALA A 386 22.49 -21.13 57.10
N ILE A 387 23.15 -19.98 57.16
CA ILE A 387 24.52 -19.81 57.62
C ILE A 387 24.52 -18.74 58.71
N LEU A 388 25.03 -19.06 59.89
CA LEU A 388 25.24 -18.11 60.97
C LEU A 388 26.68 -17.59 60.93
N LEU A 389 26.85 -16.28 60.90
CA LEU A 389 28.12 -15.59 60.77
C LEU A 389 28.34 -14.63 61.92
N ASP A 390 29.58 -14.54 62.41
CA ASP A 390 29.98 -13.54 63.40
C ASP A 390 30.38 -12.20 62.77
N GLU A 391 30.84 -11.25 63.60
CA GLU A 391 31.29 -9.93 63.17
C GLU A 391 32.54 -9.93 62.28
N ASN A 392 33.29 -11.04 62.24
CA ASN A 392 34.45 -11.27 61.40
C ASN A 392 34.12 -12.10 60.15
N ASN A 393 32.82 -12.36 59.88
CA ASN A 393 32.33 -13.28 58.86
C ASN A 393 32.82 -14.73 59.06
N LEU A 394 33.11 -15.13 60.29
CA LEU A 394 33.39 -16.50 60.68
C LEU A 394 32.08 -17.30 60.73
N ARG A 395 32.03 -18.48 60.12
CA ARG A 395 30.86 -19.37 60.19
C ARG A 395 30.77 -19.99 61.58
N LEU A 396 29.71 -19.63 62.31
CA LEU A 396 29.38 -20.19 63.62
C LEU A 396 28.53 -21.47 63.48
N ALA A 397 27.70 -21.53 62.45
CA ALA A 397 26.89 -22.70 62.08
C ALA A 397 26.58 -22.64 60.57
N ASP A 398 26.47 -23.80 59.93
CA ASP A 398 26.17 -23.92 58.50
C ASP A 398 25.30 -25.15 58.24
N ALA A 399 24.04 -24.93 57.85
CA ALA A 399 23.09 -26.02 57.68
C ALA A 399 23.42 -26.97 56.52
N ALA A 400 24.18 -26.53 55.50
CA ALA A 400 24.50 -27.35 54.33
C ALA A 400 25.90 -27.97 54.39
N GLN A 401 26.89 -27.24 54.87
CA GLN A 401 28.30 -27.67 54.94
C GLN A 401 28.90 -27.42 56.33
N PRO A 402 28.59 -28.28 57.32
CA PRO A 402 29.12 -28.14 58.68
C PRO A 402 30.67 -28.16 58.77
N GLU A 403 31.36 -28.74 57.78
CA GLU A 403 32.82 -28.74 57.66
C GLU A 403 33.44 -27.35 57.40
N LEU A 404 32.61 -26.33 57.18
CA LEU A 404 33.03 -24.94 57.04
C LEU A 404 32.89 -24.12 58.33
N ILE A 405 32.39 -24.71 59.42
CA ILE A 405 32.32 -24.04 60.73
C ILE A 405 33.74 -23.65 61.17
N LEU A 406 33.88 -22.47 61.79
CA LEU A 406 35.15 -21.79 62.11
C LEU A 406 36.02 -21.40 60.89
N LYS A 407 35.44 -21.34 59.68
CA LYS A 407 36.07 -20.71 58.52
C LYS A 407 35.42 -19.37 58.19
N SER A 408 36.25 -18.38 57.90
CA SER A 408 35.87 -17.06 57.44
C SER A 408 35.54 -17.06 55.95
N VAL A 409 34.66 -16.15 55.52
CA VAL A 409 34.32 -15.95 54.11
C VAL A 409 35.52 -15.49 53.28
N THR A 410 36.36 -14.63 53.87
CA THR A 410 37.62 -14.12 53.28
C THR A 410 38.81 -14.34 54.22
N PRO A 411 40.04 -14.41 53.70
CA PRO A 411 41.23 -14.53 54.54
C PRO A 411 41.27 -13.42 55.61
N LEU A 412 41.44 -13.81 56.86
CA LEU A 412 41.61 -12.89 57.97
C LEU A 412 42.99 -12.22 57.89
N SER A 413 43.11 -11.00 58.40
CA SER A 413 44.43 -10.38 58.53
C SER A 413 45.28 -11.16 59.54
N LEU A 414 46.61 -11.19 59.36
CA LEU A 414 47.51 -11.88 60.29
C LEU A 414 47.29 -11.44 61.75
N GLN A 415 47.07 -10.13 61.96
CA GLN A 415 46.77 -9.58 63.28
C GLN A 415 45.44 -10.10 63.83
N SER A 416 44.38 -10.10 63.02
CA SER A 416 43.05 -10.60 63.42
C SER A 416 43.07 -12.09 63.77
N THR A 417 43.83 -12.90 63.03
CA THR A 417 43.99 -14.34 63.32
C THR A 417 44.68 -14.55 64.65
N VAL A 418 45.78 -13.83 64.92
CA VAL A 418 46.50 -13.90 66.20
C VAL A 418 45.60 -13.46 67.36
N ASP A 419 44.87 -12.36 67.20
CA ASP A 419 43.97 -11.84 68.24
C ASP A 419 42.84 -12.84 68.55
N LEU A 420 42.23 -13.44 67.54
CA LEU A 420 41.16 -14.45 67.70
C LEU A 420 41.68 -15.77 68.29
N GLN A 421 42.91 -16.18 67.96
CA GLN A 421 43.55 -17.35 68.57
C GLN A 421 43.90 -17.10 70.04
N ALA A 422 44.33 -15.89 70.41
CA ALA A 422 44.65 -15.53 71.79
C ALA A 422 43.43 -15.63 72.73
N VAL A 423 42.23 -15.32 72.22
CA VAL A 423 40.96 -15.50 72.94
C VAL A 423 40.28 -16.86 72.64
N ARG A 424 40.99 -17.81 72.02
CA ARG A 424 40.51 -19.15 71.65
C ARG A 424 39.24 -19.18 70.80
N ARG A 425 38.96 -18.16 70.00
CA ARG A 425 37.86 -18.19 69.00
C ARG A 425 38.22 -18.97 67.74
N LEU A 426 39.52 -19.10 67.46
CA LEU A 426 40.08 -19.90 66.37
C LEU A 426 41.11 -20.89 66.91
N PRO A 427 41.22 -22.10 66.32
CA PRO A 427 42.32 -23.01 66.63
C PRO A 427 43.63 -22.49 66.03
N ALA A 428 44.76 -23.09 66.43
CA ALA A 428 46.07 -22.76 65.88
C ALA A 428 46.15 -23.15 64.38
N GLY A 429 46.63 -22.24 63.54
CA GLY A 429 46.76 -22.42 62.09
C GLY A 429 47.06 -21.10 61.37
N GLU A 430 47.30 -21.17 60.05
CA GLU A 430 47.57 -19.99 59.23
C GLU A 430 46.26 -19.33 58.75
N PRO A 431 46.25 -18.01 58.43
CA PRO A 431 45.04 -17.32 57.99
C PRO A 431 44.36 -17.92 56.75
N GLU A 432 45.13 -18.55 55.85
CA GLU A 432 44.61 -19.21 54.64
C GLU A 432 43.85 -20.50 54.95
N ASP A 433 44.22 -21.21 56.03
CA ASP A 433 43.57 -22.46 56.45
C ASP A 433 42.13 -22.21 56.93
N PHE A 434 41.83 -20.97 57.33
CA PHE A 434 40.54 -20.53 57.85
C PHE A 434 39.72 -19.73 56.84
N ALA A 435 40.02 -19.78 55.54
CA ALA A 435 39.30 -19.03 54.52
C ALA A 435 38.54 -19.93 53.55
N THR A 436 37.30 -19.57 53.22
CA THR A 436 36.51 -20.24 52.15
C THR A 436 36.75 -19.65 50.76
N LEU A 437 37.43 -18.50 50.66
CA LEU A 437 37.80 -17.81 49.42
C LEU A 437 36.60 -17.42 48.53
N LEU A 438 35.57 -16.81 49.13
CA LEU A 438 34.32 -16.43 48.45
C LEU A 438 34.15 -14.89 48.39
N PRO A 439 34.87 -14.20 47.47
CA PRO A 439 34.90 -12.73 47.45
C PRO A 439 33.53 -12.09 47.16
N SER A 440 32.72 -12.69 46.29
CA SER A 440 31.37 -12.20 45.99
C SER A 440 30.42 -12.26 47.19
N PHE A 441 30.59 -13.27 48.05
CA PHE A 441 29.79 -13.43 49.26
C PHE A 441 30.21 -12.40 50.32
N ALA A 442 31.51 -12.15 50.47
CA ALA A 442 32.01 -11.10 51.36
C ALA A 442 31.58 -9.69 50.92
N GLU A 443 31.60 -9.39 49.62
CA GLU A 443 31.12 -8.11 49.08
C GLU A 443 29.64 -7.90 49.39
N GLY A 444 28.81 -8.92 49.16
CA GLY A 444 27.39 -8.89 49.52
C GLY A 444 27.16 -8.73 51.02
N LEU A 445 27.91 -9.44 51.87
CA LEU A 445 27.83 -9.28 53.33
C LEU A 445 28.22 -7.86 53.77
N SER A 446 29.20 -7.22 53.12
CA SER A 446 29.60 -5.85 53.45
C SER A 446 28.52 -4.80 53.13
N THR A 447 27.66 -5.09 52.15
CA THR A 447 26.58 -4.21 51.69
C THR A 447 25.20 -4.60 52.24
N ALA A 448 25.09 -5.71 52.97
CA ALA A 448 23.86 -6.27 53.51
C ALA A 448 23.01 -5.28 54.34
N ASP A 449 23.64 -4.27 54.94
CA ASP A 449 22.96 -3.25 55.74
C ASP A 449 22.08 -2.32 54.90
N THR A 450 22.47 -2.08 53.64
CA THR A 450 21.72 -1.24 52.69
C THR A 450 21.00 -2.07 51.63
N GLN A 451 21.57 -3.23 51.27
CA GLN A 451 21.01 -4.19 50.31
C GLN A 451 21.01 -5.58 50.94
N PRO A 452 19.96 -5.96 51.69
CA PRO A 452 19.93 -7.20 52.45
C PRO A 452 19.84 -8.46 51.57
N THR A 453 19.67 -8.30 50.26
CA THR A 453 19.57 -9.40 49.30
C THR A 453 20.51 -9.20 48.12
N PHE A 454 21.27 -10.22 47.75
CA PHE A 454 22.26 -10.15 46.68
C PHE A 454 22.50 -11.54 46.05
N THR A 455 23.32 -11.62 45.01
CA THR A 455 23.68 -12.89 44.35
C THR A 455 25.16 -13.16 44.56
N ALA A 456 25.51 -14.34 45.08
CA ALA A 456 26.89 -14.69 45.39
C ALA A 456 27.12 -16.20 45.39
N PHE A 457 28.39 -16.61 45.33
CA PHE A 457 28.80 -17.98 45.61
C PHE A 457 28.94 -18.16 47.11
N ALA A 458 28.02 -18.89 47.74
CA ALA A 458 28.06 -19.12 49.19
C ALA A 458 28.87 -20.34 49.61
N TYR A 459 29.22 -21.22 48.66
CA TYR A 459 29.98 -22.44 48.89
C TYR A 459 31.04 -22.64 47.80
N PRO A 460 32.21 -23.22 48.12
CA PRO A 460 33.21 -23.60 47.12
C PRO A 460 32.64 -24.61 46.13
N SER A 461 32.92 -24.44 44.82
CA SER A 461 32.47 -25.33 43.75
C SER A 461 30.94 -25.46 43.56
N ALA A 462 30.14 -24.61 44.22
CA ALA A 462 28.70 -24.52 44.00
C ALA A 462 28.34 -23.47 42.93
N GLU A 463 27.09 -23.49 42.46
CA GLU A 463 26.56 -22.41 41.63
C GLU A 463 26.26 -21.16 42.45
N ALA A 464 26.27 -20.00 41.81
CA ALA A 464 25.86 -18.76 42.45
C ALA A 464 24.37 -18.84 42.86
N GLY A 465 24.09 -18.47 44.10
CA GLY A 465 22.75 -18.47 44.66
C GLY A 465 22.25 -17.05 44.93
N ARG A 466 20.95 -16.94 45.16
CA ARG A 466 20.37 -15.75 45.78
C ARG A 466 20.56 -15.85 47.29
N VAL A 467 21.01 -14.76 47.90
CA VAL A 467 21.35 -14.66 49.31
C VAL A 467 20.51 -13.57 49.95
N ALA A 468 19.95 -13.82 51.13
CA ALA A 468 19.37 -12.80 51.99
C ALA A 468 20.02 -12.81 53.37
N VAL A 469 20.24 -11.64 53.96
CA VAL A 469 20.97 -11.48 55.22
C VAL A 469 20.12 -10.71 56.21
N ALA A 470 20.04 -11.23 57.44
CA ALA A 470 19.42 -10.58 58.57
C ALA A 470 20.43 -10.47 59.73
N LYS A 471 20.35 -9.38 60.50
CA LYS A 471 21.15 -9.19 61.72
C LYS A 471 20.38 -9.66 62.93
N LEU A 472 21.11 -10.14 63.94
CA LEU A 472 20.59 -10.36 65.27
C LEU A 472 20.49 -9.02 66.03
N GLU A 473 19.59 -8.95 67.01
CA GLU A 473 19.44 -7.80 67.91
C GLU A 473 20.37 -7.90 69.14
N ASN A 474 20.58 -9.11 69.67
CA ASN A 474 21.28 -9.31 70.94
C ASN A 474 22.77 -9.67 70.79
N ALA A 475 23.20 -10.07 69.59
CA ALA A 475 24.59 -10.40 69.27
C ALA A 475 25.01 -9.74 67.95
N PRO A 476 26.31 -9.43 67.74
CA PRO A 476 26.81 -8.84 66.51
C PRO A 476 26.91 -9.86 65.35
N TRP A 477 25.97 -10.81 65.30
CA TRP A 477 25.95 -11.91 64.33
C TRP A 477 24.92 -11.65 63.24
N ARG A 478 25.06 -12.41 62.16
CA ARG A 478 24.21 -12.33 60.97
C ARG A 478 23.79 -13.72 60.53
N VAL A 479 22.55 -13.85 60.09
CA VAL A 479 22.06 -15.06 59.43
C VAL A 479 21.97 -14.77 57.94
N ALA A 480 22.69 -15.56 57.14
CA ALA A 480 22.59 -15.55 55.69
C ALA A 480 21.82 -16.79 55.21
N TYR A 481 20.73 -16.58 54.47
CA TYR A 481 20.01 -17.62 53.76
C TYR A 481 20.43 -17.66 52.31
N VAL A 482 20.69 -18.86 51.81
CA VAL A 482 21.14 -19.09 50.43
C VAL A 482 20.17 -20.03 49.72
N GLN A 483 19.80 -19.68 48.50
CA GLN A 483 19.10 -20.58 47.58
C GLN A 483 19.83 -20.64 46.23
N PRO A 484 20.16 -21.83 45.70
CA PRO A 484 20.78 -21.97 44.38
C PRO A 484 19.91 -21.41 43.25
N SER A 485 20.53 -20.77 42.26
CA SER A 485 19.81 -20.14 41.13
C SER A 485 18.99 -21.14 40.32
N ALA A 486 19.48 -22.36 40.13
CA ALA A 486 18.78 -23.42 39.42
C ALA A 486 17.39 -23.73 40.02
N VAL A 487 17.23 -23.61 41.34
CA VAL A 487 15.99 -24.02 42.02
C VAL A 487 14.87 -23.01 41.80
N PHE A 488 15.13 -21.72 42.04
CA PHE A 488 14.09 -20.71 41.88
C PHE A 488 13.87 -20.30 40.41
N LEU A 489 14.83 -20.55 39.52
CA LEU A 489 14.67 -20.32 38.08
C LEU A 489 14.01 -21.50 37.34
N ALA A 490 13.92 -22.70 37.92
CA ALA A 490 13.28 -23.86 37.29
C ALA A 490 11.84 -23.59 36.78
N PRO A 491 10.97 -22.87 37.51
CA PRO A 491 9.65 -22.47 36.98
C PRO A 491 9.75 -21.56 35.75
N LEU A 492 10.74 -20.66 35.71
CA LEU A 492 10.99 -19.76 34.58
C LEU A 492 11.49 -20.52 33.36
N GLU A 493 12.35 -21.53 33.56
CA GLU A 493 12.80 -22.41 32.48
C GLU A 493 11.64 -23.23 31.89
N ALA A 494 10.79 -23.79 32.75
CA ALA A 494 9.58 -24.50 32.32
C ALA A 494 8.62 -23.58 31.56
N GLN A 495 8.42 -22.35 32.02
CA GLN A 495 7.61 -21.34 31.34
C GLN A 495 8.22 -20.93 29.99
N THR A 496 9.54 -20.78 29.93
CA THR A 496 10.27 -20.46 28.69
C THR A 496 10.11 -21.59 27.68
N ARG A 497 10.24 -22.85 28.12
CA ARG A 497 9.97 -24.05 27.29
C ARG A 497 8.54 -24.03 26.74
N ASN A 498 7.54 -23.80 27.58
CA ASN A 498 6.15 -23.74 27.14
C ASN A 498 5.89 -22.59 26.15
N THR A 499 6.48 -21.42 26.39
CA THR A 499 6.36 -20.24 25.52
C THR A 499 6.97 -20.52 24.15
N LEU A 500 8.17 -21.11 24.11
CA LEU A 500 8.83 -21.51 22.88
C LEU A 500 8.05 -22.60 22.13
N PHE A 501 7.43 -23.55 22.85
CA PHE A 501 6.56 -24.56 22.25
C PHE A 501 5.31 -23.95 21.61
N VAL A 502 4.63 -23.04 22.32
CA VAL A 502 3.48 -22.30 21.76
C VAL A 502 3.90 -21.45 20.57
N ALA A 503 5.05 -20.78 20.65
CA ALA A 503 5.59 -20.01 19.54
C ALA A 503 5.82 -20.90 18.31
N LEU A 504 6.35 -22.10 18.50
CA LEU A 504 6.55 -23.09 17.43
C LEU A 504 5.23 -23.60 16.85
N LEU A 505 4.20 -23.83 17.68
CA LEU A 505 2.86 -24.19 17.21
C LEU A 505 2.23 -23.07 16.36
N ILE A 506 2.34 -21.81 16.80
CA ILE A 506 1.89 -20.64 16.04
C ILE A 506 2.67 -20.54 14.73
N ALA A 507 3.98 -20.75 14.77
CA ALA A 507 4.85 -20.78 13.60
C ALA A 507 4.38 -21.83 12.58
N ALA A 508 4.09 -23.05 13.06
CA ALA A 508 3.60 -24.15 12.24
C ALA A 508 2.22 -23.87 11.64
N LEU A 509 1.29 -23.33 12.43
CA LEU A 509 -0.05 -22.95 11.96
C LEU A 509 0.03 -21.81 10.93
N ALA A 510 0.87 -20.80 11.18
CA ALA A 510 1.11 -19.71 10.26
C ALA A 510 1.70 -20.23 8.94
N ALA A 511 2.66 -21.15 8.99
CA ALA A 511 3.20 -21.79 7.79
C ALA A 511 2.14 -22.62 7.03
N LEU A 512 1.29 -23.36 7.77
CA LEU A 512 0.20 -24.16 7.22
C LEU A 512 -0.81 -23.32 6.43
N VAL A 513 -1.07 -22.07 6.87
CA VAL A 513 -1.96 -21.13 6.16
C VAL A 513 -1.22 -20.33 5.09
N ALA A 514 0.00 -19.87 5.38
CA ALA A 514 0.78 -19.00 4.50
C ALA A 514 1.16 -19.69 3.19
N VAL A 515 1.52 -20.97 3.21
CA VAL A 515 1.94 -21.69 2.01
C VAL A 515 0.79 -21.85 1.00
N PRO A 516 -0.41 -22.35 1.37
CA PRO A 516 -1.56 -22.39 0.48
C PRO A 516 -1.97 -21.02 -0.05
N VAL A 517 -2.01 -19.99 0.81
CA VAL A 517 -2.40 -18.63 0.39
C VAL A 517 -1.38 -18.04 -0.59
N ALA A 518 -0.09 -18.16 -0.29
CA ALA A 518 0.97 -17.71 -1.20
C ALA A 518 0.91 -18.46 -2.54
N GLN A 519 0.56 -19.75 -2.53
CA GLN A 519 0.36 -20.54 -3.75
C GLN A 519 -0.88 -20.11 -4.52
N ALA A 520 -2.00 -19.87 -3.85
CA ALA A 520 -3.27 -19.43 -4.44
C ALA A 520 -3.12 -18.08 -5.16
N LEU A 521 -2.37 -17.14 -4.57
CA LEU A 521 -2.14 -15.82 -5.18
C LEU A 521 -1.11 -15.86 -6.31
N SER A 522 0.01 -16.56 -6.12
CA SER A 522 1.12 -16.51 -7.07
C SER A 522 0.98 -17.41 -8.29
N HIS A 523 0.27 -18.54 -8.17
CA HIS A 523 0.19 -19.51 -9.27
C HIS A 523 -0.56 -18.98 -10.50
N PRO A 524 -1.72 -18.34 -10.35
CA PRO A 524 -2.45 -17.78 -11.49
C PRO A 524 -1.66 -16.65 -12.17
N ILE A 525 -1.00 -15.79 -11.38
CA ILE A 525 -0.15 -14.70 -11.89
C ILE A 525 1.01 -15.28 -12.73
N ALA A 526 1.72 -16.29 -12.20
CA ALA A 526 2.83 -16.90 -12.93
C ALA A 526 2.38 -17.58 -14.24
N ARG A 527 1.20 -18.21 -14.25
CA ARG A 527 0.64 -18.80 -15.48
C ARG A 527 0.25 -17.73 -16.50
N LEU A 528 -0.30 -16.60 -16.06
CA LEU A 528 -0.59 -15.47 -16.94
C LEU A 528 0.67 -14.94 -17.60
N THR A 529 1.76 -14.80 -16.84
CA THR A 529 3.06 -14.40 -17.39
C THR A 529 3.61 -15.40 -18.41
N GLU A 530 3.45 -16.70 -18.16
CA GLU A 530 3.87 -17.76 -19.09
C GLU A 530 3.08 -17.72 -20.40
N VAL A 531 1.76 -17.59 -20.32
CA VAL A 531 0.90 -17.48 -21.50
C VAL A 531 1.18 -16.18 -22.27
N ALA A 532 1.43 -15.07 -21.58
CA ALA A 532 1.82 -13.82 -22.22
C ALA A 532 3.16 -13.93 -22.97
N SER A 533 4.12 -14.70 -22.44
CA SER A 533 5.39 -14.97 -23.13
C SER A 533 5.17 -15.79 -24.40
N GLN A 534 4.36 -16.84 -24.34
CA GLN A 534 4.06 -17.69 -25.51
C GLN A 534 3.30 -16.91 -26.60
N LEU A 535 2.42 -16.00 -26.18
CA LEU A 535 1.74 -15.07 -27.09
C LEU A 535 2.74 -14.15 -27.79
N ALA A 536 3.71 -13.59 -27.07
CA ALA A 536 4.76 -12.76 -27.63
C ALA A 536 5.70 -13.53 -28.58
N GLU A 537 5.83 -14.85 -28.40
CA GLU A 537 6.57 -15.75 -29.30
C GLU A 537 5.78 -16.16 -30.56
N GLY A 538 4.52 -15.72 -30.70
CA GLY A 538 3.71 -15.87 -31.90
C GLY A 538 2.67 -17.00 -31.85
N ASP A 539 2.53 -17.70 -30.72
CA ASP A 539 1.45 -18.69 -30.57
C ASP A 539 0.17 -18.03 -30.05
N LEU A 540 -0.66 -17.55 -30.99
CA LEU A 540 -1.95 -16.94 -30.72
C LEU A 540 -3.06 -17.95 -30.35
N THR A 541 -2.73 -19.25 -30.22
CA THR A 541 -3.71 -20.29 -29.87
C THR A 541 -3.76 -20.57 -28.37
N VAL A 542 -2.72 -20.18 -27.63
CA VAL A 542 -2.63 -20.38 -26.18
C VAL A 542 -3.61 -19.46 -25.46
N ARG A 543 -4.30 -20.00 -24.44
CA ARG A 543 -5.22 -19.24 -23.59
C ARG A 543 -4.84 -19.33 -22.13
N ALA A 544 -4.99 -18.22 -21.42
CA ALA A 544 -4.83 -18.16 -19.98
C ALA A 544 -6.04 -18.83 -19.29
N PRO A 545 -5.83 -19.82 -18.40
CA PRO A 545 -6.94 -20.48 -17.72
C PRO A 545 -7.59 -19.56 -16.68
N VAL A 546 -8.92 -19.41 -16.75
CA VAL A 546 -9.72 -18.58 -15.84
C VAL A 546 -10.22 -19.46 -14.68
N ASN A 547 -9.41 -19.58 -13.64
CA ASN A 547 -9.69 -20.47 -12.50
C ASN A 547 -10.32 -19.77 -11.29
N SER A 548 -10.41 -18.44 -11.32
CA SER A 548 -10.98 -17.63 -10.23
C SER A 548 -12.00 -16.62 -10.78
N ARG A 549 -12.86 -16.09 -9.91
CA ARG A 549 -13.81 -15.00 -10.20
C ARG A 549 -13.38 -13.67 -9.57
N ASP A 550 -12.20 -13.64 -8.97
CA ASP A 550 -11.56 -12.46 -8.42
C ASP A 550 -10.86 -11.62 -9.50
N GLU A 551 -10.10 -10.61 -9.09
CA GLU A 551 -9.34 -9.72 -9.96
C GLU A 551 -8.33 -10.46 -10.84
N ILE A 552 -7.77 -11.58 -10.37
CA ILE A 552 -6.83 -12.37 -11.17
C ILE A 552 -7.57 -13.17 -12.24
N GLY A 553 -8.76 -13.67 -11.92
CA GLY A 553 -9.68 -14.25 -12.90
C GLY A 553 -10.10 -13.26 -13.98
N MET A 554 -10.46 -12.04 -13.57
CA MET A 554 -10.86 -10.96 -14.46
C MET A 554 -9.71 -10.55 -15.41
N LEU A 555 -8.48 -10.50 -14.89
CA LEU A 555 -7.29 -10.23 -15.70
C LEU A 555 -7.06 -11.33 -16.75
N ALA A 556 -7.25 -12.61 -16.40
CA ALA A 556 -7.15 -13.71 -17.34
C ALA A 556 -8.21 -13.67 -18.45
N THR A 557 -9.44 -13.26 -18.13
CA THR A 557 -10.51 -13.07 -19.13
C THR A 557 -10.19 -11.94 -20.09
N THR A 558 -9.77 -10.78 -19.59
CA THR A 558 -9.40 -9.63 -20.42
C THR A 558 -8.21 -9.95 -21.31
N PHE A 559 -7.22 -10.69 -20.80
CA PHE A 559 -6.08 -11.14 -21.58
C PHE A 559 -6.50 -12.03 -22.76
N ASN A 560 -7.37 -13.01 -22.53
CA ASN A 560 -7.88 -13.88 -23.60
C ASN A 560 -8.74 -13.13 -24.63
N GLN A 561 -9.50 -12.12 -24.20
CA GLN A 561 -10.29 -11.27 -25.10
C GLN A 561 -9.36 -10.55 -26.09
N MET A 562 -8.30 -9.89 -25.60
CA MET A 562 -7.32 -9.22 -26.47
C MET A 562 -6.66 -10.19 -27.47
N THR A 563 -6.29 -11.41 -27.06
CA THR A 563 -5.73 -12.42 -27.98
C THR A 563 -6.71 -12.83 -29.07
N SER A 564 -7.99 -13.01 -28.74
CA SER A 564 -9.03 -13.39 -29.71
C SER A 564 -9.31 -12.28 -30.71
N GLN A 565 -9.28 -11.05 -30.22
CA GLN A 565 -9.46 -9.82 -30.97
C GLN A 565 -8.37 -9.68 -32.03
N LEU A 566 -7.10 -9.86 -31.64
CA LEU A 566 -5.95 -9.80 -32.54
C LEU A 566 -6.00 -10.85 -33.67
N ARG A 567 -6.55 -12.04 -33.40
CA ARG A 567 -6.70 -13.12 -34.40
C ARG A 567 -7.79 -12.82 -35.43
N GLY A 568 -8.92 -12.26 -35.01
CA GLY A 568 -10.06 -11.96 -35.92
C GLY A 568 -9.75 -10.82 -36.88
N THR A 569 -8.96 -9.86 -36.42
CA THR A 569 -8.60 -8.68 -37.21
C THR A 569 -7.61 -8.99 -38.34
N LEU A 570 -6.82 -10.06 -38.21
CA LEU A 570 -5.93 -10.55 -39.27
C LEU A 570 -6.68 -11.27 -40.41
N ALA A 571 -7.90 -11.76 -40.20
CA ALA A 571 -8.64 -12.54 -41.19
C ALA A 571 -9.54 -11.69 -42.11
N ASN A 572 -10.19 -10.65 -41.57
CA ASN A 572 -11.16 -9.84 -42.33
C ASN A 572 -10.52 -8.91 -43.37
N MET A 573 -9.27 -8.48 -43.16
CA MET A 573 -8.50 -7.70 -44.13
C MET A 573 -8.12 -8.47 -45.40
N GLU A 574 -8.21 -9.80 -45.43
CA GLU A 574 -7.96 -10.59 -46.65
C GLU A 574 -9.18 -10.66 -47.57
N GLU A 575 -10.40 -10.65 -47.02
CA GLU A 575 -11.63 -10.73 -47.81
C GLU A 575 -11.89 -9.37 -48.45
N ARG A 576 -11.84 -8.29 -47.64
CA ARG A 576 -12.11 -6.91 -48.05
C ARG A 576 -11.07 -6.31 -49.00
N VAL A 577 -10.56 -7.04 -49.98
CA VAL A 577 -9.63 -6.62 -51.05
C VAL A 577 -10.16 -6.97 -52.47
N THR A 578 -11.15 -7.84 -52.60
CA THR A 578 -11.61 -8.48 -53.84
C THR A 578 -12.80 -7.86 -54.64
N ALA A 579 -13.62 -6.92 -54.14
CA ALA A 579 -14.97 -6.52 -54.67
C ALA A 579 -15.25 -5.00 -54.89
N ARG A 580 -14.70 -4.02 -54.13
CA ARG A 580 -14.63 -2.61 -54.61
C ARG A 580 -13.73 -2.55 -55.83
N THR A 581 -12.76 -3.45 -55.84
CA THR A 581 -11.99 -3.86 -57.00
C THR A 581 -12.91 -4.06 -58.21
N ARG A 582 -14.19 -4.50 -58.11
CA ARG A 582 -15.10 -4.88 -59.23
C ARG A 582 -15.96 -3.80 -59.96
N ASP A 583 -16.71 -2.91 -59.29
CA ASP A 583 -17.52 -1.84 -59.97
C ASP A 583 -16.71 -0.58 -60.24
N LEU A 584 -15.71 -0.33 -59.37
CA LEU A 584 -14.60 0.48 -59.79
C LEU A 584 -13.81 -0.28 -60.85
N GLU A 585 -13.60 -1.61 -60.86
CA GLU A 585 -13.08 -2.27 -62.07
C GLU A 585 -13.95 -1.95 -63.30
N LEU A 586 -15.29 -1.86 -63.26
CA LEU A 586 -16.14 -1.51 -64.42
C LEU A 586 -16.10 -0.02 -64.81
N ALA A 587 -16.23 0.91 -63.86
CA ALA A 587 -16.12 2.36 -64.10
C ALA A 587 -14.66 2.82 -64.31
N VAL A 588 -13.68 2.10 -63.77
CA VAL A 588 -12.22 2.19 -64.02
C VAL A 588 -11.83 1.34 -65.22
N GLU A 589 -12.63 0.41 -65.72
CA GLU A 589 -12.44 -0.26 -67.02
C GLU A 589 -12.94 0.66 -68.13
N VAL A 590 -14.13 1.26 -68.00
CA VAL A 590 -14.59 2.38 -68.85
C VAL A 590 -13.63 3.55 -68.72
N GLY A 591 -13.21 3.88 -67.49
CA GLY A 591 -12.21 4.91 -67.20
C GLY A 591 -10.80 4.58 -67.72
N ARG A 592 -10.33 3.32 -67.70
CA ARG A 592 -9.02 2.86 -68.24
C ARG A 592 -9.04 2.79 -69.76
N SER A 593 -10.17 2.50 -70.37
CA SER A 593 -10.36 2.61 -71.82
C SER A 593 -10.33 4.07 -72.25
N VAL A 594 -11.12 4.94 -71.59
CA VAL A 594 -11.20 6.39 -71.88
C VAL A 594 -9.90 7.15 -71.53
N SER A 595 -9.13 6.71 -70.53
CA SER A 595 -7.87 7.36 -70.09
C SER A 595 -6.62 6.92 -70.87
N ARG A 596 -6.70 5.93 -71.76
CA ARG A 596 -5.55 5.50 -72.61
C ARG A 596 -5.36 6.36 -73.86
N VAL A 597 -6.35 7.20 -74.14
CA VAL A 597 -6.43 8.00 -75.35
C VAL A 597 -5.93 9.41 -75.09
N ARG A 598 -4.88 9.82 -75.82
CA ARG A 598 -4.11 11.05 -75.53
C ARG A 598 -4.66 12.32 -76.18
N HIS A 599 -5.71 12.21 -76.97
CA HIS A 599 -6.32 13.34 -77.65
C HIS A 599 -7.75 13.55 -77.17
N LEU A 600 -8.04 14.74 -76.66
CA LEU A 600 -9.33 15.18 -76.14
C LEU A 600 -10.52 14.80 -77.05
N THR A 601 -10.35 14.87 -78.38
CA THR A 601 -11.39 14.51 -79.36
C THR A 601 -11.69 13.02 -79.37
N ASP A 602 -10.66 12.18 -79.29
CA ASP A 602 -10.81 10.73 -79.33
C ASP A 602 -11.38 10.22 -77.99
N LEU A 603 -10.99 10.85 -76.87
CA LEU A 603 -11.54 10.61 -75.53
C LEU A 603 -13.05 10.84 -75.48
N LEU A 604 -13.48 11.99 -75.99
CA LEU A 604 -14.89 12.38 -75.97
C LEU A 604 -15.75 11.45 -76.83
N ASN A 605 -15.27 10.99 -77.98
CA ASN A 605 -16.01 10.07 -78.85
C ASN A 605 -16.14 8.66 -78.25
N GLU A 606 -15.07 8.13 -77.66
CA GLU A 606 -15.10 6.80 -77.03
C GLU A 606 -15.96 6.80 -75.76
N ALA A 607 -15.92 7.88 -74.97
CA ALA A 607 -16.72 8.00 -73.76
C ALA A 607 -18.23 8.03 -74.05
N VAL A 608 -18.67 8.82 -75.04
CA VAL A 608 -20.11 8.89 -75.35
C VAL A 608 -20.64 7.55 -75.90
N GLU A 609 -19.84 6.80 -76.65
CA GLU A 609 -20.24 5.45 -77.13
C GLU A 609 -20.24 4.39 -76.03
N LEU A 610 -19.24 4.38 -75.15
CA LEU A 610 -19.22 3.47 -74.01
C LEU A 610 -20.35 3.76 -73.02
N ILE A 611 -20.68 5.03 -72.81
CA ILE A 611 -21.83 5.43 -71.98
C ILE A 611 -23.12 4.95 -72.61
N ARG A 612 -23.27 5.13 -73.92
CA ARG A 612 -24.44 4.62 -74.63
C ARG A 612 -24.57 3.10 -74.51
N GLU A 613 -23.49 2.33 -74.67
CA GLU A 613 -23.53 0.86 -74.66
C GLU A 613 -23.65 0.24 -73.27
N ARG A 614 -22.89 0.73 -72.29
CA ARG A 614 -22.87 0.16 -70.94
C ARG A 614 -24.12 0.53 -70.14
N PHE A 615 -24.75 1.66 -70.48
CA PHE A 615 -25.98 2.14 -69.85
C PHE A 615 -27.21 2.06 -70.75
N ASN A 616 -27.06 1.50 -71.95
CA ASN A 616 -28.15 1.25 -72.88
C ASN A 616 -29.01 2.51 -73.19
N LEU A 617 -28.35 3.63 -73.52
CA LEU A 617 -29.02 4.91 -73.84
C LEU A 617 -29.39 5.02 -75.32
N TYR A 618 -30.37 5.87 -75.63
CA TYR A 618 -30.75 6.17 -77.01
C TYR A 618 -29.70 6.99 -77.74
N TYR A 619 -29.26 8.10 -77.14
CA TYR A 619 -28.26 8.98 -77.73
C TYR A 619 -27.52 9.79 -76.67
N ALA A 620 -26.22 10.03 -76.89
CA ALA A 620 -25.37 10.85 -76.04
C ALA A 620 -24.44 11.73 -76.86
N GLN A 621 -24.24 12.98 -76.43
CA GLN A 621 -23.32 13.89 -77.09
C GLN A 621 -22.72 14.92 -76.15
N VAL A 622 -21.57 15.49 -76.52
CA VAL A 622 -20.82 16.47 -75.74
C VAL A 622 -20.52 17.71 -76.58
N TYR A 623 -20.96 18.86 -76.10
CA TYR A 623 -20.59 20.19 -76.59
C TYR A 623 -19.52 20.82 -75.69
N LEU A 624 -18.59 21.58 -76.27
CA LEU A 624 -17.66 22.46 -75.55
C LEU A 624 -17.82 23.91 -76.02
N LEU A 625 -17.68 24.86 -75.10
CA LEU A 625 -17.71 26.30 -75.38
C LEU A 625 -16.46 26.75 -76.14
N ASP A 626 -16.63 27.75 -77.01
CA ASP A 626 -15.51 28.41 -77.71
C ASP A 626 -14.75 29.38 -76.79
N ASP A 627 -13.53 29.78 -77.19
CA ASP A 627 -12.68 30.65 -76.35
C ASP A 627 -13.33 32.04 -76.08
N ALA A 628 -14.24 32.48 -76.95
CA ALA A 628 -15.05 33.70 -76.80
C ALA A 628 -16.33 33.50 -75.97
N ARG A 629 -16.66 32.25 -75.57
CA ARG A 629 -17.81 31.82 -74.74
C ARG A 629 -19.20 32.22 -75.23
N HIS A 630 -19.38 32.41 -76.54
CA HIS A 630 -20.68 32.80 -77.10
C HIS A 630 -21.38 31.66 -77.83
N ARG A 631 -20.66 30.56 -78.13
CA ARG A 631 -21.20 29.41 -78.86
C ARG A 631 -20.80 28.09 -78.23
N LEU A 632 -21.76 27.16 -78.17
CA LEU A 632 -21.52 25.75 -77.86
C LEU A 632 -21.15 25.03 -79.16
N ILE A 633 -19.96 24.46 -79.23
CA ILE A 633 -19.45 23.72 -80.39
C ILE A 633 -19.53 22.22 -80.07
N LEU A 634 -20.20 21.45 -80.91
CA LEU A 634 -20.26 19.99 -80.74
C LEU A 634 -18.85 19.38 -80.90
N LYS A 635 -18.46 18.51 -79.97
CA LYS A 635 -17.14 17.87 -79.96
C LYS A 635 -17.19 16.35 -80.08
N ALA A 636 -18.27 15.72 -79.59
CA ALA A 636 -18.51 14.28 -79.75
C ALA A 636 -20.01 13.96 -79.72
N GLY A 637 -20.44 12.90 -80.40
CA GLY A 637 -21.83 12.43 -80.37
C GLY A 637 -21.97 11.02 -80.96
N THR A 638 -22.92 10.24 -80.45
CA THR A 638 -23.05 8.79 -80.75
C THR A 638 -23.82 8.47 -82.04
N GLY A 639 -23.49 7.38 -82.73
CA GLY A 639 -24.25 6.89 -83.89
C GLY A 639 -24.29 7.82 -85.14
N GLU A 640 -25.11 7.48 -86.14
CA GLU A 640 -25.16 8.21 -87.43
C GLU A 640 -25.59 9.68 -87.28
N ALA A 641 -26.49 9.96 -86.32
CA ALA A 641 -26.95 11.31 -86.00
C ALA A 641 -25.82 12.21 -85.46
N GLY A 642 -24.96 11.70 -84.57
CA GLY A 642 -23.80 12.43 -84.05
C GLY A 642 -22.73 12.70 -85.10
N ALA A 643 -22.48 11.74 -85.99
CA ALA A 643 -21.51 11.89 -87.08
C ALA A 643 -21.92 12.96 -88.11
N GLU A 644 -23.21 13.04 -88.45
CA GLU A 644 -23.74 14.07 -89.34
C GLU A 644 -23.74 15.47 -88.69
N LEU A 645 -24.02 15.56 -87.40
CA LEU A 645 -23.96 16.82 -86.63
C LEU A 645 -22.53 17.36 -86.49
N LEU A 646 -21.54 16.48 -86.29
CA LEU A 646 -20.12 16.85 -86.27
C LEU A 646 -19.63 17.33 -87.65
N ARG A 647 -20.05 16.67 -88.75
CA ARG A 647 -19.67 17.06 -90.14
C ARG A 647 -20.17 18.46 -90.53
N ARG A 648 -21.28 18.88 -89.94
CA ARG A 648 -21.88 20.21 -90.14
C ARG A 648 -21.30 21.30 -89.23
N GLN A 649 -20.30 20.97 -88.39
CA GLN A 649 -19.75 21.85 -87.35
C GLN A 649 -20.84 22.47 -86.49
N HIS A 650 -21.79 21.62 -86.09
CA HIS A 650 -22.99 22.08 -85.42
C HIS A 650 -22.66 22.85 -84.14
N ALA A 651 -23.20 24.07 -84.05
CA ALA A 651 -22.95 24.95 -82.92
C ALA A 651 -24.20 25.76 -82.57
N LEU A 652 -24.46 25.86 -81.27
CA LEU A 652 -25.64 26.52 -80.72
C LEU A 652 -25.25 27.86 -80.08
N VAL A 653 -26.14 28.85 -80.18
CA VAL A 653 -25.94 30.16 -79.54
C VAL A 653 -26.35 30.04 -78.07
N VAL A 654 -25.52 30.61 -77.19
CA VAL A 654 -25.81 30.67 -75.75
C VAL A 654 -26.91 31.73 -75.50
N GLY A 655 -28.04 31.31 -74.94
CA GLY A 655 -29.23 32.17 -74.73
C GLY A 655 -30.51 31.36 -74.49
N PRO A 656 -31.67 32.01 -74.29
CA PRO A 656 -32.95 31.35 -73.95
C PRO A 656 -33.49 30.41 -75.04
N ASP A 657 -32.90 30.49 -76.23
CA ASP A 657 -33.40 29.91 -77.47
C ASP A 657 -33.15 28.39 -77.64
N SER A 658 -32.50 27.66 -76.72
CA SER A 658 -32.35 26.19 -76.82
C SER A 658 -32.14 25.53 -75.45
N LEU A 659 -32.43 24.24 -75.26
CA LEU A 659 -32.21 23.55 -73.97
C LEU A 659 -30.74 23.58 -73.55
N ASN A 660 -29.83 23.18 -74.44
CA ASN A 660 -28.40 23.23 -74.21
C ASN A 660 -27.87 24.67 -74.06
N GLY A 661 -28.42 25.63 -74.82
CA GLY A 661 -28.08 27.06 -74.69
C GLY A 661 -28.63 27.73 -73.43
N ARG A 662 -29.78 27.27 -72.93
CA ARG A 662 -30.31 27.61 -71.60
C ARG A 662 -29.46 26.96 -70.53
N ALA A 663 -29.11 25.69 -70.65
CA ALA A 663 -28.22 25.03 -69.70
C ALA A 663 -26.85 25.73 -69.63
N ALA A 664 -26.34 26.24 -70.75
CA ALA A 664 -25.09 26.99 -70.77
C ALA A 664 -25.23 28.47 -70.33
N SER A 665 -26.35 29.16 -70.61
CA SER A 665 -26.57 30.56 -70.20
C SER A 665 -27.06 30.70 -68.76
N THR A 666 -27.92 29.78 -68.33
CA THR A 666 -28.44 29.69 -66.95
C THR A 666 -27.52 28.89 -66.03
N GLY A 667 -26.63 28.05 -66.60
CA GLY A 667 -25.68 27.22 -65.84
C GLY A 667 -26.31 26.04 -65.09
N LEU A 668 -27.62 25.83 -65.28
CA LEU A 668 -28.39 24.82 -64.57
C LEU A 668 -28.66 23.62 -65.48
N PRO A 669 -28.63 22.38 -64.95
CA PRO A 669 -29.13 21.22 -65.67
C PRO A 669 -30.57 21.48 -66.09
N VAL A 670 -30.80 21.52 -67.40
CA VAL A 670 -32.14 21.69 -67.96
C VAL A 670 -32.64 20.28 -68.23
N LEU A 671 -33.35 19.74 -67.25
CA LEU A 671 -34.05 18.47 -67.44
C LEU A 671 -35.41 18.72 -68.05
N VAL A 672 -35.61 18.10 -69.18
CA VAL A 672 -36.89 18.06 -69.88
C VAL A 672 -37.37 16.63 -69.81
N ALA A 673 -38.17 16.35 -68.78
CA ALA A 673 -38.75 15.04 -68.52
C ALA A 673 -39.63 14.54 -69.68
N ASP A 674 -40.33 15.46 -70.37
CA ASP A 674 -40.97 15.17 -71.66
C ASP A 674 -40.85 16.34 -72.65
N THR A 675 -40.08 16.14 -73.72
CA THR A 675 -39.81 17.15 -74.76
C THR A 675 -41.05 17.56 -75.54
N ALA A 676 -42.08 16.70 -75.63
CA ALA A 676 -43.32 17.00 -76.32
C ALA A 676 -44.17 18.08 -75.62
N SER A 677 -43.86 18.36 -74.36
CA SER A 677 -44.56 19.32 -73.50
C SER A 677 -43.74 20.58 -73.17
N ALA A 678 -42.52 20.70 -73.72
CA ALA A 678 -41.61 21.81 -73.43
C ALA A 678 -41.71 22.98 -74.45
N PRO A 679 -42.13 24.20 -74.04
CA PRO A 679 -42.35 25.35 -74.92
C PRO A 679 -41.10 25.84 -75.66
N ASP A 680 -39.94 25.45 -75.15
CA ASP A 680 -38.63 26.02 -75.43
C ASP A 680 -37.62 24.92 -75.82
N PHE A 681 -38.12 23.70 -76.10
CA PHE A 681 -37.42 22.61 -76.75
C PHE A 681 -37.41 22.83 -78.27
N LYS A 682 -36.22 22.78 -78.87
CA LYS A 682 -36.05 22.85 -80.32
C LYS A 682 -35.77 21.45 -80.85
N PRO A 683 -36.73 20.78 -81.49
CA PRO A 683 -36.55 19.42 -81.97
C PRO A 683 -35.46 19.40 -83.05
N ASN A 684 -34.51 18.48 -82.89
CA ASN A 684 -33.50 18.22 -83.90
C ASN A 684 -34.07 17.19 -84.89
N PRO A 685 -34.18 17.49 -86.19
CA PRO A 685 -34.72 16.55 -87.18
C PRO A 685 -33.96 15.21 -87.24
N LEU A 686 -32.71 15.18 -86.75
CA LEU A 686 -31.87 13.99 -86.69
C LEU A 686 -32.10 13.13 -85.43
N LEU A 687 -32.82 13.64 -84.42
CA LEU A 687 -33.15 12.95 -83.18
C LEU A 687 -34.66 13.09 -82.89
N PRO A 688 -35.53 12.52 -83.76
CA PRO A 688 -36.97 12.73 -83.69
C PRO A 688 -37.65 12.00 -82.53
N GLU A 689 -37.00 10.98 -81.96
CA GLU A 689 -37.56 10.14 -80.89
C GLU A 689 -37.13 10.59 -79.50
N THR A 690 -36.45 11.73 -79.36
CA THR A 690 -36.05 12.24 -78.05
C THR A 690 -37.28 12.60 -77.26
N ARG A 691 -37.62 11.74 -76.30
CA ARG A 691 -38.78 11.88 -75.43
C ARG A 691 -38.40 12.50 -74.11
N SER A 692 -37.17 12.30 -73.65
CA SER A 692 -36.61 13.06 -72.54
C SER A 692 -35.19 13.49 -72.88
N GLU A 693 -34.86 14.70 -72.44
CA GLU A 693 -33.54 15.28 -72.64
C GLU A 693 -33.01 15.78 -71.31
N ALA A 694 -31.80 15.35 -70.98
CA ALA A 694 -31.03 15.89 -69.89
C ALA A 694 -29.85 16.64 -70.48
N SER A 695 -30.00 17.96 -70.57
CA SER A 695 -28.92 18.86 -70.89
C SER A 695 -28.14 19.13 -69.61
N ILE A 696 -27.06 18.39 -69.42
CA ILE A 696 -26.24 18.43 -68.20
C ILE A 696 -25.02 19.32 -68.49
N PRO A 697 -24.94 20.52 -67.92
CA PRO A 697 -23.82 21.40 -68.18
C PRO A 697 -22.52 20.80 -67.64
N LEU A 698 -21.46 20.86 -68.45
CA LEU A 698 -20.10 20.56 -68.05
C LEU A 698 -19.53 21.81 -67.41
N THR A 699 -19.79 21.99 -66.13
CA THR A 699 -19.44 23.20 -65.38
C THR A 699 -18.17 23.03 -64.57
N MET A 700 -17.32 24.07 -64.54
CA MET A 700 -16.15 24.18 -63.68
C MET A 700 -16.07 25.56 -63.03
N GLY A 701 -16.60 25.71 -61.82
CA GLY A 701 -16.85 27.01 -61.16
C GLY A 701 -18.07 27.73 -61.77
N ASP A 702 -18.10 29.07 -61.75
CA ASP A 702 -19.12 29.89 -62.47
C ASP A 702 -18.93 29.88 -64.00
N ARG A 703 -18.04 29.00 -64.48
CA ARG A 703 -17.61 28.86 -65.87
C ARG A 703 -18.15 27.54 -66.40
N VAL A 704 -19.10 27.65 -67.32
CA VAL A 704 -19.53 26.52 -68.14
C VAL A 704 -18.40 26.22 -69.15
N LEU A 705 -18.02 24.94 -69.27
CA LEU A 705 -17.03 24.44 -70.23
C LEU A 705 -17.68 23.83 -71.46
N GLY A 706 -18.92 23.39 -71.31
CA GLY A 706 -19.65 22.63 -72.30
C GLY A 706 -20.97 22.11 -71.76
N VAL A 707 -21.59 21.19 -72.49
CA VAL A 707 -22.83 20.52 -72.09
C VAL A 707 -22.78 19.07 -72.57
N LEU A 708 -22.96 18.11 -71.67
CA LEU A 708 -23.25 16.72 -72.00
C LEU A 708 -24.76 16.60 -72.13
N ASP A 709 -25.18 16.27 -73.34
CA ASP A 709 -26.57 16.14 -73.68
C ASP A 709 -26.89 14.65 -73.84
N LEU A 710 -27.75 14.18 -72.94
CA LEU A 710 -28.19 12.79 -72.89
C LEU A 710 -29.66 12.73 -73.26
N GLN A 711 -29.96 11.83 -74.17
CA GLN A 711 -31.27 11.72 -74.77
C GLN A 711 -31.75 10.29 -74.66
N SER A 712 -33.02 10.17 -74.31
CA SER A 712 -33.71 8.90 -74.21
C SER A 712 -34.96 8.95 -75.07
N SER A 713 -35.25 7.83 -75.71
CA SER A 713 -36.53 7.58 -76.35
C SER A 713 -37.65 7.32 -75.35
N GLU A 714 -37.33 7.23 -74.05
CA GLU A 714 -38.28 7.05 -72.97
C GLU A 714 -38.47 8.36 -72.17
N PRO A 715 -39.71 8.81 -71.94
CA PRO A 715 -40.00 9.95 -71.08
C PRO A 715 -39.55 9.68 -69.64
N GLY A 716 -38.98 10.68 -68.96
CA GLY A 716 -38.55 10.55 -67.56
C GLY A 716 -37.38 9.59 -67.30
N ALA A 717 -36.68 9.11 -68.34
CA ALA A 717 -35.48 8.28 -68.18
C ALA A 717 -34.38 8.99 -67.38
N PHE A 718 -34.37 10.32 -67.46
CA PHE A 718 -33.51 11.16 -66.65
C PHE A 718 -34.31 11.71 -65.48
N THR A 719 -33.93 11.26 -64.30
CA THR A 719 -34.51 11.60 -63.00
C THR A 719 -33.43 12.21 -62.13
N PHE A 720 -33.79 12.96 -61.09
CA PHE A 720 -32.79 13.60 -60.25
C PHE A 720 -31.90 12.62 -59.43
N GLU A 721 -32.22 11.31 -59.29
CA GLU A 721 -31.38 10.39 -58.49
C GLU A 721 -30.46 9.51 -59.34
N ASN A 722 -30.87 9.10 -60.55
CA ASN A 722 -29.93 8.53 -61.52
C ASN A 722 -29.09 9.62 -62.22
N LEU A 723 -29.51 10.88 -62.11
CA LEU A 723 -28.70 12.04 -62.40
C LEU A 723 -27.35 11.93 -61.69
N ALA A 724 -27.19 11.23 -60.55
CA ALA A 724 -25.90 11.08 -59.85
C ALA A 724 -24.88 10.19 -60.60
N ALA A 725 -25.28 9.11 -61.26
CA ALA A 725 -24.39 8.28 -62.08
C ALA A 725 -24.07 8.97 -63.41
N TYR A 726 -25.04 9.67 -64.03
CA TYR A 726 -24.82 10.47 -65.24
C TYR A 726 -24.09 11.78 -64.96
N GLN A 727 -24.25 12.37 -63.79
CA GLN A 727 -23.42 13.44 -63.24
C GLN A 727 -22.06 12.87 -62.83
N THR A 728 -21.91 11.60 -62.41
CA THR A 728 -20.59 10.95 -62.16
C THR A 728 -19.87 10.69 -63.47
N LEU A 729 -20.57 10.29 -64.52
CA LEU A 729 -20.03 10.16 -65.87
C LEU A 729 -19.74 11.52 -66.50
N ALA A 730 -20.65 12.49 -66.39
CA ALA A 730 -20.43 13.88 -66.80
C ALA A 730 -19.30 14.52 -66.00
N SER A 731 -19.14 14.15 -64.73
CA SER A 731 -18.03 14.57 -63.87
C SER A 731 -16.74 13.86 -64.26
N LEU A 732 -16.75 12.55 -64.55
CA LEU A 732 -15.58 11.80 -65.05
C LEU A 732 -15.16 12.28 -66.44
N LEU A 733 -16.11 12.68 -67.28
CA LEU A 733 -15.89 13.32 -68.59
C LEU A 733 -15.41 14.75 -68.43
N THR A 734 -16.02 15.56 -67.57
CA THR A 734 -15.55 16.91 -67.24
C THR A 734 -14.13 16.83 -66.66
N VAL A 735 -13.85 15.81 -65.86
CA VAL A 735 -12.53 15.50 -65.30
C VAL A 735 -11.59 14.94 -66.35
N ALA A 736 -12.01 14.14 -67.32
CA ALA A 736 -11.15 13.62 -68.38
C ALA A 736 -10.88 14.66 -69.49
N VAL A 737 -11.81 15.58 -69.72
CA VAL A 737 -11.72 16.75 -70.59
C VAL A 737 -10.86 17.82 -69.95
N GLU A 738 -11.15 18.14 -68.70
CA GLU A 738 -10.35 19.08 -67.94
C GLU A 738 -9.01 18.45 -67.55
N ASN A 739 -8.86 17.13 -67.40
CA ASN A 739 -7.54 16.49 -67.30
C ASN A 739 -6.87 16.49 -68.66
N ALA A 740 -7.48 16.16 -69.79
CA ALA A 740 -6.85 16.37 -71.10
C ALA A 740 -6.44 17.85 -71.34
N ARG A 741 -7.04 18.81 -70.61
CA ARG A 741 -6.74 20.26 -70.57
C ARG A 741 -5.77 20.72 -69.46
N LEU A 742 -5.77 20.11 -68.26
CA LEU A 742 -5.00 20.40 -67.02
C LEU A 742 -3.84 19.41 -66.80
N PHE A 743 -3.87 18.28 -67.49
CA PHE A 743 -2.74 17.39 -67.79
C PHE A 743 -2.02 17.89 -69.05
N ALA A 744 -2.70 18.64 -69.92
CA ALA A 744 -1.92 19.54 -70.77
C ALA A 744 -1.29 20.63 -69.89
N GLU A 745 -2.02 21.17 -68.92
CA GLU A 745 -1.60 22.39 -68.24
C GLU A 745 -1.69 22.18 -66.74
N THR A 746 -0.67 21.52 -66.18
CA THR A 746 -0.15 21.46 -64.79
C THR A 746 -0.96 22.08 -63.65
N GLU A 747 -2.24 22.02 -63.72
CA GLU A 747 -3.10 22.71 -62.81
C GLU A 747 -3.98 21.63 -62.16
N LYS A 748 -3.59 20.34 -62.13
CA LYS A 748 -2.50 19.74 -61.30
C LYS A 748 -2.25 20.53 -60.01
N SER A 749 -1.82 21.77 -60.12
CA SER A 749 -1.48 22.63 -58.99
C SER A 749 -2.63 23.02 -58.04
N ARG A 750 -3.92 22.77 -58.36
CA ARG A 750 -5.04 23.42 -57.61
C ARG A 750 -6.14 22.53 -57.08
N MET A 751 -6.00 21.20 -57.16
CA MET A 751 -6.64 20.29 -56.20
C MET A 751 -5.78 20.09 -54.95
N GLU A 752 -4.54 20.56 -54.98
CA GLU A 752 -3.58 20.40 -53.87
C GLU A 752 -4.02 21.08 -52.56
N MET A 753 -4.92 22.07 -52.59
CA MET A 753 -5.16 22.95 -51.43
C MET A 753 -6.53 22.85 -50.73
N GLU A 754 -7.66 22.71 -51.43
CA GLU A 754 -8.98 22.55 -50.73
C GLU A 754 -9.27 21.10 -50.37
N GLU A 755 -8.78 20.22 -51.23
CA GLU A 755 -8.54 18.86 -50.85
C GLU A 755 -7.56 18.83 -49.68
N GLN A 756 -6.61 19.75 -49.46
CA GLN A 756 -5.77 19.71 -48.25
C GLN A 756 -6.54 19.78 -46.92
N ALA A 757 -7.62 20.55 -46.79
CA ALA A 757 -8.35 20.63 -45.51
C ALA A 757 -9.36 19.48 -45.31
N ARG A 758 -10.07 19.05 -46.35
CA ARG A 758 -10.95 17.86 -46.31
C ARG A 758 -10.19 16.54 -46.50
N ARG A 759 -8.99 16.56 -47.09
CA ARG A 759 -7.96 15.52 -47.02
C ARG A 759 -7.30 15.53 -45.65
N LEU A 760 -7.03 16.62 -44.94
CA LEU A 760 -6.43 16.47 -43.60
C LEU A 760 -7.34 15.70 -42.61
N VAL A 761 -8.67 15.85 -42.72
CA VAL A 761 -9.64 15.02 -41.98
C VAL A 761 -9.95 13.69 -42.72
N GLY A 762 -10.05 13.73 -44.05
CA GLY A 762 -10.32 12.58 -44.94
C GLY A 762 -9.14 11.64 -45.17
N GLN A 763 -7.95 12.08 -45.58
CA GLN A 763 -6.64 11.38 -45.43
C GLN A 763 -6.36 11.00 -43.97
N GLY A 764 -6.71 11.79 -42.96
CA GLY A 764 -6.56 11.32 -41.58
C GLY A 764 -7.36 10.03 -41.30
N TRP A 765 -8.51 9.87 -41.97
CA TRP A 765 -9.35 8.67 -41.96
C TRP A 765 -8.96 7.64 -43.03
N GLN A 766 -8.48 8.06 -44.19
CA GLN A 766 -8.12 7.22 -45.34
C GLN A 766 -6.70 6.68 -45.22
N GLU A 767 -5.72 7.37 -44.62
CA GLU A 767 -4.41 6.85 -44.18
C GLU A 767 -4.57 5.89 -43.02
N PHE A 768 -5.49 6.21 -42.10
CA PHE A 768 -5.91 5.25 -41.08
C PHE A 768 -6.47 4.01 -41.77
N LEU A 769 -7.51 4.09 -42.64
CA LEU A 769 -8.06 2.92 -43.37
C LEU A 769 -7.07 2.22 -44.35
N ASP A 770 -6.19 2.95 -45.05
CA ASP A 770 -5.21 2.44 -46.04
C ASP A 770 -3.98 1.81 -45.36
N ALA A 771 -3.52 2.31 -44.20
CA ALA A 771 -2.53 1.62 -43.36
C ALA A 771 -3.07 0.28 -42.83
N ILE A 772 -4.40 0.15 -42.76
CA ILE A 772 -5.17 -1.07 -42.44
C ILE A 772 -5.91 -1.69 -43.66
N HIS A 773 -5.33 -1.59 -44.89
CA HIS A 773 -5.39 -2.59 -45.99
C HIS A 773 -6.25 -2.34 -47.27
N THR A 774 -5.61 -2.66 -48.42
CA THR A 774 -6.10 -3.28 -49.67
C THR A 774 -7.65 -3.51 -49.82
N GLN A 775 -8.40 -2.75 -50.65
CA GLN A 775 -9.41 -3.07 -51.75
C GLN A 775 -10.87 -3.76 -51.72
N GLU A 776 -11.71 -3.82 -50.69
CA GLU A 776 -13.21 -4.02 -50.72
C GLU A 776 -13.90 -3.03 -49.79
N HIS A 777 -15.23 -3.10 -49.69
CA HIS A 777 -16.04 -2.52 -48.64
C HIS A 777 -16.49 -3.62 -47.67
N PHE A 778 -16.43 -3.38 -46.36
CA PHE A 778 -16.85 -4.37 -45.34
C PHE A 778 -18.37 -4.31 -45.35
N ALA A 779 -19.00 -5.07 -46.25
CA ALA A 779 -20.44 -5.24 -46.31
C ALA A 779 -20.77 -6.62 -45.74
N HIS A 780 -21.02 -6.69 -44.43
CA HIS A 780 -21.38 -7.94 -43.79
C HIS A 780 -22.90 -8.11 -43.83
N LEU A 781 -23.40 -9.25 -44.34
CA LEU A 781 -24.83 -9.59 -44.41
C LEU A 781 -25.11 -10.84 -43.58
N TYR A 782 -25.99 -10.74 -42.60
CA TYR A 782 -26.45 -11.86 -41.79
C TYR A 782 -27.87 -12.27 -42.21
N ILE A 783 -28.05 -13.55 -42.58
CA ILE A 783 -29.35 -14.17 -42.92
C ILE A 783 -29.61 -15.30 -41.92
N ALA A 784 -30.82 -15.37 -41.36
CA ALA A 784 -31.19 -16.39 -40.39
C ALA A 784 -31.22 -17.80 -41.03
N PRO A 785 -30.69 -18.85 -40.35
CA PRO A 785 -30.34 -20.15 -40.96
C PRO A 785 -31.50 -21.11 -41.32
N GLU A 786 -32.77 -20.73 -41.21
CA GLU A 786 -33.92 -21.66 -41.36
C GLU A 786 -34.64 -21.64 -42.74
N LEU A 787 -34.04 -21.13 -43.83
CA LEU A 787 -34.75 -20.94 -45.13
C LEU A 787 -33.95 -21.38 -46.37
N ASP A 788 -34.56 -22.24 -47.22
CA ASP A 788 -34.01 -22.80 -48.48
C ASP A 788 -33.90 -21.77 -49.63
N GLU A 789 -32.88 -21.92 -50.47
CA GLU A 789 -32.43 -20.94 -51.48
C GLU A 789 -33.32 -20.78 -52.75
N ALA A 790 -34.44 -21.51 -52.88
CA ALA A 790 -35.23 -21.57 -54.12
C ALA A 790 -36.45 -20.63 -54.20
N GLU A 791 -36.79 -19.88 -53.15
CA GLU A 791 -38.00 -19.03 -53.08
C GLU A 791 -37.72 -17.51 -53.19
N ALA A 792 -36.57 -17.14 -53.77
CA ALA A 792 -36.09 -15.75 -53.80
C ALA A 792 -36.67 -14.86 -54.92
N ALA A 793 -37.68 -15.33 -55.67
CA ALA A 793 -38.25 -14.60 -56.81
C ALA A 793 -39.78 -14.51 -56.73
N SER A 794 -40.30 -13.64 -55.86
CA SER A 794 -41.66 -13.08 -56.02
C SER A 794 -41.72 -11.68 -55.42
N GLU A 795 -42.14 -10.73 -56.25
CA GLU A 795 -42.26 -9.31 -55.95
C GLU A 795 -43.38 -9.04 -54.92
N THR A 796 -43.02 -8.99 -53.64
CA THR A 796 -43.74 -8.17 -52.65
C THR A 796 -42.70 -7.39 -51.83
N THR A 797 -42.90 -6.08 -51.72
CA THR A 797 -41.96 -5.13 -51.11
C THR A 797 -41.75 -5.41 -49.61
N PRO A 798 -40.51 -5.63 -49.12
CA PRO A 798 -40.22 -5.89 -47.71
C PRO A 798 -40.27 -4.64 -46.81
N ASN A 799 -40.45 -4.81 -45.48
CA ASN A 799 -40.46 -3.73 -44.47
C ASN A 799 -39.07 -3.52 -43.84
N THR A 800 -38.25 -2.65 -44.44
CA THR A 800 -36.83 -2.43 -44.09
C THR A 800 -36.60 -1.15 -43.28
N LEU A 801 -35.66 -1.17 -42.33
CA LEU A 801 -35.29 -0.10 -41.41
C LEU A 801 -33.76 0.16 -41.47
N SER A 802 -33.35 1.37 -41.87
CA SER A 802 -31.94 1.73 -42.12
C SER A 802 -31.47 2.96 -41.33
N PHE A 803 -30.22 2.96 -40.84
CA PHE A 803 -29.60 4.03 -40.05
C PHE A 803 -28.15 4.33 -40.49
N PRO A 804 -27.74 5.61 -40.62
CA PRO A 804 -26.37 5.99 -40.97
C PRO A 804 -25.41 5.94 -39.77
N ILE A 805 -24.14 5.58 -40.03
CA ILE A 805 -23.02 5.61 -39.09
C ILE A 805 -22.23 6.89 -39.37
N GLU A 806 -22.36 7.89 -38.49
CA GLU A 806 -21.86 9.25 -38.71
C GLU A 806 -20.80 9.66 -37.68
N LEU A 807 -19.69 10.25 -38.15
CA LEU A 807 -18.59 10.77 -37.34
C LEU A 807 -18.31 12.22 -37.73
N ALA A 808 -18.38 13.14 -36.76
CA ALA A 808 -18.18 14.59 -36.94
C ALA A 808 -19.00 15.20 -38.10
N GLY A 809 -20.21 14.69 -38.35
CA GLY A 809 -21.09 15.13 -39.43
C GLY A 809 -20.82 14.50 -40.80
N GLN A 810 -19.91 13.52 -40.88
CA GLN A 810 -19.59 12.77 -42.10
C GLN A 810 -20.02 11.30 -41.96
N THR A 811 -20.84 10.81 -42.89
CA THR A 811 -21.37 9.44 -42.88
C THR A 811 -20.33 8.44 -43.38
N VAL A 812 -19.71 7.69 -42.47
CA VAL A 812 -18.67 6.70 -42.78
C VAL A 812 -19.23 5.31 -43.09
N GLY A 813 -20.56 5.10 -42.95
CA GLY A 813 -21.25 3.86 -43.33
C GLY A 813 -22.76 3.85 -43.02
N THR A 814 -23.44 2.72 -43.25
CA THR A 814 -24.88 2.49 -42.97
C THR A 814 -25.16 1.12 -42.35
N LEU A 815 -26.26 1.00 -41.59
CA LEU A 815 -26.75 -0.20 -40.91
C LEU A 815 -28.23 -0.44 -41.29
N ASP A 816 -28.53 -1.53 -41.99
CA ASP A 816 -29.84 -1.87 -42.57
C ASP A 816 -30.42 -3.16 -41.96
N LEU A 817 -31.71 -3.17 -41.58
CA LEU A 817 -32.42 -4.33 -41.03
C LEU A 817 -33.75 -4.58 -41.75
N GLU A 818 -34.07 -5.84 -42.08
CA GLU A 818 -35.27 -6.22 -42.85
C GLU A 818 -36.18 -7.20 -42.07
N ARG A 819 -37.51 -7.03 -42.17
CA ARG A 819 -38.52 -7.89 -41.51
C ARG A 819 -39.72 -8.18 -42.43
N ALA A 820 -40.53 -9.19 -42.09
CA ALA A 820 -41.70 -9.62 -42.88
C ALA A 820 -42.78 -8.50 -42.96
N PRO A 821 -43.55 -8.40 -44.06
CA PRO A 821 -44.46 -7.27 -44.36
C PRO A 821 -45.57 -7.03 -43.32
N ASP A 822 -45.92 -8.06 -42.55
CA ASP A 822 -47.03 -8.13 -41.60
C ASP A 822 -46.64 -7.76 -40.14
N GLU A 823 -45.36 -7.46 -39.85
CA GLU A 823 -44.88 -7.01 -38.54
C GLU A 823 -44.35 -5.55 -38.56
N ALA A 824 -44.83 -4.70 -37.63
CA ALA A 824 -44.47 -3.27 -37.57
C ALA A 824 -43.33 -2.96 -36.58
N TRP A 825 -42.37 -2.10 -36.98
CA TRP A 825 -41.25 -1.65 -36.15
C TRP A 825 -41.68 -0.72 -35.01
N THR A 826 -41.32 -1.03 -33.76
CA THR A 826 -41.64 -0.16 -32.61
C THR A 826 -40.64 1.01 -32.47
N ALA A 827 -41.03 2.06 -31.74
CA ALA A 827 -40.12 3.19 -31.48
C ALA A 827 -38.91 2.79 -30.61
N ALA A 828 -39.04 1.74 -29.78
CA ALA A 828 -37.94 1.21 -28.99
C ALA A 828 -36.88 0.50 -29.86
N ASP A 829 -37.32 -0.22 -30.91
CA ASP A 829 -36.43 -0.92 -31.84
C ASP A 829 -35.59 0.07 -32.67
N ARG A 830 -36.21 1.14 -33.18
CA ARG A 830 -35.52 2.17 -33.96
C ARG A 830 -34.45 2.90 -33.15
N ASN A 831 -34.74 3.20 -31.90
CA ASN A 831 -33.81 3.90 -31.02
C ASN A 831 -32.62 3.01 -30.61
N LEU A 832 -32.85 1.70 -30.47
CA LEU A 832 -31.80 0.72 -30.22
C LEU A 832 -30.83 0.61 -31.41
N VAL A 833 -31.35 0.48 -32.64
CA VAL A 833 -30.54 0.41 -33.87
C VAL A 833 -29.71 1.68 -34.07
N ALA A 834 -30.30 2.86 -33.84
CA ALA A 834 -29.60 4.14 -33.94
C ALA A 834 -28.46 4.28 -32.90
N THR A 835 -28.69 3.81 -31.66
CA THR A 835 -27.70 3.87 -30.59
C THR A 835 -26.50 2.97 -30.89
N VAL A 836 -26.75 1.77 -31.41
CA VAL A 836 -25.68 0.84 -31.82
C VAL A 836 -24.89 1.38 -33.02
N ALA A 837 -25.54 2.00 -34.01
CA ALA A 837 -24.86 2.63 -35.15
C ALA A 837 -23.91 3.76 -34.72
N LYS A 838 -24.31 4.59 -33.74
CA LYS A 838 -23.47 5.67 -33.20
C LYS A 838 -22.27 5.15 -32.40
N GLN A 839 -22.47 4.08 -31.63
CA GLN A 839 -21.42 3.46 -30.82
C GLN A 839 -20.33 2.80 -31.68
N VAL A 840 -20.73 2.20 -32.81
CA VAL A 840 -19.83 1.66 -33.85
C VAL A 840 -18.99 2.78 -34.46
N ALA A 841 -19.60 3.92 -34.77
CA ALA A 841 -18.87 5.11 -35.22
C ALA A 841 -17.79 5.55 -34.22
N GLN A 842 -18.16 5.72 -32.94
CA GLN A 842 -17.24 6.18 -31.89
C GLN A 842 -16.05 5.23 -31.67
N GLN A 843 -16.28 3.93 -31.72
CA GLN A 843 -15.21 2.95 -31.52
C GLN A 843 -14.18 2.98 -32.66
N ILE A 844 -14.63 3.24 -33.88
CA ILE A 844 -13.77 3.41 -35.04
C ILE A 844 -12.91 4.69 -34.89
N GLU A 845 -13.45 5.77 -34.30
CA GLU A 845 -12.71 7.02 -34.03
C GLU A 845 -11.70 6.90 -32.88
N ASN A 846 -12.03 6.15 -31.83
CA ASN A 846 -11.10 5.88 -30.72
C ASN A 846 -9.86 5.11 -31.18
N LEU A 847 -10.04 4.15 -32.10
CA LEU A 847 -8.94 3.40 -32.71
C LEU A 847 -8.06 4.28 -33.61
N ARG A 848 -8.60 5.34 -34.21
CA ARG A 848 -7.85 6.34 -34.99
C ARG A 848 -7.05 7.31 -34.11
N LEU A 849 -7.65 7.84 -33.05
CA LEU A 849 -7.03 8.83 -32.15
C LEU A 849 -5.86 8.26 -31.34
N LEU A 850 -5.91 6.97 -30.98
CA LEU A 850 -4.82 6.31 -30.25
C LEU A 850 -3.51 6.27 -31.06
N ALA A 851 -3.59 6.21 -32.39
CA ALA A 851 -2.43 6.26 -33.29
C ALA A 851 -1.82 7.67 -33.41
N GLN A 852 -2.59 8.73 -33.11
CA GLN A 852 -2.19 10.14 -33.23
C GLN A 852 -1.52 10.69 -31.94
N GLY A 853 -1.70 10.04 -30.79
CA GLY A 853 -1.23 10.49 -29.47
C GLY A 853 0.29 10.47 -29.21
N GLU A 854 1.07 9.68 -29.94
CA GLU A 854 2.55 9.63 -29.82
C GLU A 854 3.21 10.94 -30.25
N GLN A 855 2.57 11.71 -31.14
CA GLN A 855 3.10 12.94 -31.74
C GLN A 855 2.95 14.17 -30.83
N TYR A 856 1.88 14.24 -30.03
CA TYR A 856 1.60 15.34 -29.09
C TYR A 856 2.54 15.40 -27.87
N ARG A 857 3.31 14.35 -27.62
CA ARG A 857 4.25 14.27 -26.48
C ARG A 857 5.42 15.26 -26.60
N VAL A 858 5.81 15.64 -27.81
CA VAL A 858 6.94 16.54 -28.08
C VAL A 858 6.56 18.02 -27.90
N GLU A 859 5.32 18.40 -28.22
CA GLU A 859 4.83 19.80 -28.07
C GLU A 859 4.66 20.22 -26.60
N ALA A 860 4.40 19.27 -25.69
CA ALA A 860 4.25 19.53 -24.26
C ALA A 860 5.54 20.05 -23.58
N GLU A 861 6.74 19.69 -24.09
CA GLU A 861 8.02 20.15 -23.54
C GLU A 861 8.30 21.64 -23.82
N GLU A 862 7.81 22.19 -24.93
CA GLU A 862 7.99 23.61 -25.29
C GLU A 862 7.05 24.53 -24.49
N ALA A 863 5.84 24.06 -24.15
CA ALA A 863 4.88 24.83 -23.36
C ALA A 863 5.38 25.13 -21.92
N VAL A 864 6.08 24.17 -21.30
CA VAL A 864 6.64 24.32 -19.94
C VAL A 864 7.68 25.45 -19.88
N ARG A 865 8.47 25.63 -20.96
CA ARG A 865 9.47 26.71 -21.04
C ARG A 865 8.83 28.09 -21.20
N ARG A 866 7.70 28.18 -21.92
CA ARG A 866 6.95 29.45 -22.08
C ARG A 866 6.34 29.91 -20.75
N LEU A 867 5.68 29.00 -20.04
CA LEU A 867 5.05 29.28 -18.72
C LEU A 867 6.06 29.76 -17.67
N THR A 868 7.27 29.19 -17.67
CA THR A 868 8.34 29.58 -16.73
C THR A 868 8.79 31.03 -16.95
N ARG A 869 8.76 31.54 -18.19
CA ARG A 869 9.13 32.92 -18.52
C ARG A 869 8.03 33.90 -18.13
N GLU A 870 6.79 33.59 -18.47
CA GLU A 870 5.63 34.44 -18.19
C GLU A 870 5.43 34.63 -16.68
N GLY A 871 5.50 33.54 -15.90
CA GLY A 871 5.32 33.61 -14.44
C GLY A 871 6.43 34.36 -13.69
N TRP A 872 7.62 34.53 -14.29
CA TRP A 872 8.69 35.34 -13.72
C TRP A 872 8.51 36.82 -14.03
N GLN A 873 8.08 37.15 -15.25
CA GLN A 873 7.78 38.52 -15.64
C GLN A 873 6.63 39.12 -14.80
N ASP A 874 5.57 38.35 -14.56
CA ASP A 874 4.44 38.80 -13.74
C ASP A 874 4.85 39.11 -12.29
N TYR A 875 5.64 38.26 -11.65
CA TYR A 875 6.06 38.44 -10.25
C TYR A 875 6.90 39.71 -10.04
N VAL A 876 7.84 39.98 -10.96
CA VAL A 876 8.72 41.16 -10.89
C VAL A 876 7.99 42.45 -11.24
N GLN A 877 7.14 42.43 -12.28
CA GLN A 877 6.46 43.65 -12.74
C GLN A 877 5.21 44.01 -11.92
N THR A 878 4.51 43.03 -11.35
CA THR A 878 3.18 43.25 -10.75
C THR A 878 3.21 43.29 -9.22
N GLU A 879 3.93 42.37 -8.56
CA GLU A 879 3.87 42.23 -7.09
C GLU A 879 5.02 42.93 -6.34
N LYS A 880 6.20 43.05 -6.95
CA LYS A 880 7.40 43.65 -6.31
C LYS A 880 8.16 44.58 -7.28
N PRO A 881 7.58 45.71 -7.71
CA PRO A 881 8.18 46.62 -8.70
C PRO A 881 9.53 47.22 -8.29
N LEU A 882 9.83 47.30 -6.97
CA LEU A 882 11.13 47.72 -6.45
C LEU A 882 12.29 46.81 -6.87
N LEU A 883 12.03 45.51 -7.12
CA LEU A 883 13.04 44.58 -7.65
C LEU A 883 13.34 44.83 -9.14
N ALA A 884 12.43 45.46 -9.88
CA ALA A 884 12.61 45.76 -11.30
C ALA A 884 13.58 46.93 -11.54
N GLU A 885 13.72 47.84 -10.57
CA GLU A 885 14.66 48.97 -10.64
C GLU A 885 16.10 48.55 -10.29
N GLY A 886 16.26 47.52 -9.44
CA GLY A 886 17.56 46.95 -9.09
C GLY A 886 18.30 47.69 -7.96
N PHE A 887 19.46 47.16 -7.59
CA PHE A 887 20.29 47.68 -6.50
C PHE A 887 21.72 47.93 -6.96
N VAL A 888 22.33 49.03 -6.53
CA VAL A 888 23.72 49.41 -6.83
C VAL A 888 24.50 49.53 -5.53
N TYR A 889 25.72 48.99 -5.53
CA TYR A 889 26.69 49.16 -4.46
C TYR A 889 27.84 50.03 -4.97
N ASP A 890 28.10 51.15 -4.31
CA ASP A 890 29.10 52.15 -4.76
C ASP A 890 30.41 52.14 -3.96
N GLY A 891 30.66 51.08 -3.18
CA GLY A 891 31.89 50.89 -2.42
C GLY A 891 31.75 51.14 -0.92
N ASP A 892 30.68 51.81 -0.47
CA ASP A 892 30.45 52.13 0.95
C ASP A 892 29.06 51.67 1.44
N MET A 893 28.01 51.72 0.59
CA MET A 893 26.65 51.28 0.96
C MET A 893 25.83 50.78 -0.24
N VAL A 894 24.86 49.88 0.01
CA VAL A 894 23.89 49.43 -1.01
C VAL A 894 22.74 50.43 -1.10
N ARG A 895 22.43 50.90 -2.31
CA ARG A 895 21.35 51.85 -2.60
C ARG A 895 20.44 51.28 -3.68
N GLN A 896 19.20 51.75 -3.73
CA GLN A 896 18.30 51.47 -4.85
C GLN A 896 18.81 52.19 -6.11
N ALA A 897 18.72 51.53 -7.25
CA ALA A 897 19.28 52.06 -8.50
C ALA A 897 18.34 53.12 -9.11
N ASP A 898 18.47 54.37 -8.67
CA ASP A 898 17.77 55.54 -9.26
C ASP A 898 18.38 55.93 -10.62
N GLY A 899 18.40 55.01 -11.59
CA GLY A 899 18.95 55.23 -12.93
C GLY A 899 20.45 55.53 -12.98
N ALA A 900 21.20 55.20 -11.92
CA ALA A 900 22.66 55.35 -11.87
C ALA A 900 23.32 54.45 -12.93
N VAL A 901 23.77 55.05 -14.04
CA VAL A 901 24.44 54.36 -15.14
C VAL A 901 25.89 54.10 -14.73
N LEU A 902 26.31 52.84 -14.69
CA LEU A 902 27.71 52.45 -14.56
C LEU A 902 28.50 53.04 -15.75
N THR A 903 29.48 53.92 -15.48
CA THR A 903 30.11 54.74 -16.54
C THR A 903 31.37 54.13 -17.17
N GLY A 904 31.88 53.04 -16.63
CA GLY A 904 33.10 52.34 -17.07
C GLY A 904 32.81 51.04 -17.82
N LYS A 905 33.87 50.24 -18.06
CA LYS A 905 33.72 48.91 -18.68
C LYS A 905 33.11 47.93 -17.68
N VAL A 906 31.96 47.38 -18.04
CA VAL A 906 31.16 46.49 -17.18
C VAL A 906 31.29 45.04 -17.67
N SER A 907 31.48 44.13 -16.73
CA SER A 907 31.36 42.68 -16.96
C SER A 907 29.97 42.22 -16.47
N GLN A 908 29.24 41.49 -17.30
CA GLN A 908 27.84 41.09 -17.08
C GLN A 908 27.74 39.58 -16.85
N MET A 909 26.99 39.16 -15.84
CA MET A 909 26.68 37.76 -15.57
C MET A 909 25.15 37.55 -15.55
N PRO A 910 24.59 36.69 -16.40
CA PRO A 910 23.15 36.44 -16.42
C PRO A 910 22.73 35.52 -15.26
N LEU A 911 21.57 35.81 -14.68
CA LEU A 911 20.85 34.95 -13.73
C LEU A 911 19.93 34.03 -14.54
N ILE A 912 20.22 32.72 -14.61
CA ILE A 912 19.51 31.77 -15.48
C ILE A 912 18.78 30.70 -14.65
N LEU A 913 17.47 30.55 -14.84
CA LEU A 913 16.66 29.50 -14.22
C LEU A 913 16.10 28.57 -15.30
N ARG A 914 16.45 27.27 -15.24
CA ARG A 914 15.99 26.22 -16.18
C ARG A 914 16.17 26.60 -17.66
N GLY A 915 17.28 27.25 -17.98
CA GLY A 915 17.63 27.67 -19.36
C GLY A 915 16.96 28.97 -19.83
N VAL A 916 16.26 29.69 -18.95
CA VAL A 916 15.67 31.01 -19.25
C VAL A 916 16.38 32.10 -18.43
N PRO A 917 16.91 33.17 -19.06
CA PRO A 917 17.54 34.28 -18.36
C PRO A 917 16.49 35.17 -17.67
N MET A 918 16.67 35.44 -16.38
CA MET A 918 15.71 36.15 -15.52
C MET A 918 16.20 37.53 -15.06
N GLY A 919 17.51 37.79 -15.11
CA GLY A 919 18.12 39.05 -14.71
C GLY A 919 19.62 39.05 -14.92
N GLU A 920 20.31 40.09 -14.46
CA GLU A 920 21.75 40.25 -14.65
C GLU A 920 22.44 40.87 -13.44
N ILE A 921 23.69 40.47 -13.20
CA ILE A 921 24.61 41.12 -12.27
C ILE A 921 25.66 41.85 -13.11
N LEU A 922 25.82 43.15 -12.84
CA LEU A 922 26.76 44.03 -13.53
C LEU A 922 27.88 44.45 -12.57
N VAL A 923 29.14 44.30 -13.00
CA VAL A 923 30.32 44.71 -12.23
C VAL A 923 31.24 45.59 -13.08
N GLU A 924 31.51 46.81 -12.62
CA GLU A 924 32.35 47.79 -13.33
C GLU A 924 33.85 47.50 -13.11
N LYS A 925 34.43 46.62 -13.95
CA LYS A 925 35.86 46.26 -13.97
C LYS A 925 36.28 45.92 -15.41
N GLU A 926 37.41 46.48 -15.86
CA GLU A 926 37.89 46.37 -17.26
C GLU A 926 38.23 44.93 -17.69
N LYS A 927 38.62 44.06 -16.75
CA LYS A 927 38.75 42.61 -16.97
C LYS A 927 38.61 41.87 -15.62
N LEU A 928 37.68 40.92 -15.54
CA LEU A 928 37.62 40.00 -14.42
C LEU A 928 38.74 38.96 -14.55
N ASP A 929 39.38 38.66 -13.44
CA ASP A 929 40.25 37.51 -13.28
C ASP A 929 39.42 36.22 -13.16
N ALA A 930 39.98 35.09 -13.55
CA ALA A 930 39.24 33.81 -13.65
C ALA A 930 38.60 33.39 -12.31
N GLU A 931 39.23 33.74 -11.19
CA GLU A 931 38.68 33.48 -9.85
C GLU A 931 37.44 34.35 -9.58
N ALA A 932 37.47 35.64 -9.96
CA ALA A 932 36.33 36.54 -9.84
C ALA A 932 35.18 36.15 -10.80
N GLU A 933 35.46 35.67 -12.02
CA GLU A 933 34.44 35.12 -12.92
C GLU A 933 33.76 33.88 -12.33
N GLN A 934 34.53 32.96 -11.74
CA GLN A 934 33.96 31.78 -11.07
C GLN A 934 33.09 32.15 -9.87
N ILE A 935 33.52 33.10 -9.04
CA ILE A 935 32.73 33.57 -7.90
C ILE A 935 31.44 34.24 -8.37
N LEU A 936 31.51 35.11 -9.38
CA LEU A 936 30.31 35.76 -9.94
C LEU A 936 29.34 34.76 -10.56
N SER A 937 29.83 33.72 -11.23
CA SER A 937 29.01 32.64 -11.77
C SER A 937 28.33 31.84 -10.66
N ALA A 938 29.08 31.43 -9.63
CA ALA A 938 28.54 30.69 -8.49
C ALA A 938 27.51 31.52 -7.69
N VAL A 939 27.80 32.81 -7.49
CA VAL A 939 26.86 33.74 -6.83
C VAL A 939 25.62 33.95 -7.69
N SER A 940 25.75 34.09 -9.01
CA SER A 940 24.61 34.17 -9.92
C SER A 940 23.72 32.93 -9.82
N GLU A 941 24.31 31.73 -9.87
CA GLU A 941 23.59 30.47 -9.78
C GLU A 941 22.89 30.29 -8.42
N GLN A 942 23.62 30.56 -7.32
CA GLN A 942 23.09 30.42 -5.97
C GLN A 942 22.02 31.48 -5.65
N LEU A 943 22.19 32.71 -6.13
CA LEU A 943 21.23 33.80 -5.97
C LEU A 943 19.94 33.51 -6.74
N THR A 944 20.07 33.02 -7.99
CA THR A 944 18.92 32.61 -8.80
C THR A 944 18.11 31.52 -8.08
N ALA A 945 18.77 30.51 -7.53
CA ALA A 945 18.10 29.44 -6.79
C ALA A 945 17.46 29.92 -5.47
N HIS A 946 18.10 30.87 -4.77
CA HIS A 946 17.57 31.37 -3.50
C HIS A 946 16.36 32.28 -3.68
N ILE A 947 16.39 33.18 -4.68
CA ILE A 947 15.28 34.06 -5.03
C ILE A 947 14.04 33.24 -5.44
N GLU A 948 14.24 32.14 -6.19
CA GLU A 948 13.15 31.24 -6.56
C GLU A 948 12.53 30.55 -5.33
N ASN A 949 13.33 30.11 -4.37
CA ASN A 949 12.81 29.51 -3.13
C ASN A 949 12.02 30.52 -2.27
N LEU A 950 12.47 31.78 -2.21
CA LEU A 950 11.75 32.83 -1.48
C LEU A 950 10.38 33.12 -2.13
N ARG A 951 10.34 33.25 -3.46
CA ARG A 951 9.08 33.39 -4.22
C ARG A 951 8.12 32.23 -3.94
N LEU A 952 8.62 30.99 -3.97
CA LEU A 952 7.82 29.79 -3.71
C LEU A 952 7.29 29.71 -2.27
N THR A 953 8.06 30.20 -1.30
CA THR A 953 7.67 30.20 0.12
C THR A 953 6.55 31.21 0.39
N GLU A 954 6.61 32.39 -0.21
CA GLU A 954 5.53 33.40 -0.07
C GLU A 954 4.23 32.91 -0.74
N GLN A 955 4.33 32.30 -1.92
CA GLN A 955 3.18 31.69 -2.60
C GLN A 955 2.53 30.57 -1.77
N THR A 956 3.32 29.74 -1.08
CA THR A 956 2.78 28.66 -0.24
C THR A 956 2.08 29.17 1.01
N GLN A 957 2.54 30.28 1.59
CA GLN A 957 1.91 30.84 2.79
C GLN A 957 0.58 31.56 2.47
N ALA A 958 0.49 32.25 1.34
CA ALA A 958 -0.77 32.79 0.82
C ALA A 958 -1.77 31.67 0.48
N ALA A 959 -1.28 30.56 -0.09
CA ALA A 959 -2.11 29.39 -0.38
C ALA A 959 -2.65 28.71 0.88
N LEU A 960 -1.94 28.78 2.03
CA LEU A 960 -2.36 28.12 3.27
C LEU A 960 -3.59 28.78 3.91
N LEU A 961 -3.60 30.13 3.97
CA LEU A 961 -4.75 30.92 4.46
C LEU A 961 -5.99 30.73 3.58
N GLU A 962 -5.80 30.65 2.26
CA GLU A 962 -6.87 30.33 1.32
C GLU A 962 -7.39 28.91 1.55
N ASN A 963 -6.49 27.95 1.83
CA ASN A 963 -6.88 26.57 2.13
C ASN A 963 -7.68 26.46 3.44
N GLU A 964 -7.33 27.21 4.48
CA GLU A 964 -8.08 27.23 5.75
C GLU A 964 -9.52 27.77 5.57
N ARG A 965 -9.69 28.86 4.81
CA ARG A 965 -11.02 29.40 4.45
C ARG A 965 -11.81 28.42 3.59
N ARG A 966 -11.14 27.74 2.66
CA ARG A 966 -11.71 26.69 1.81
C ARG A 966 -12.13 25.47 2.63
N ASN A 967 -11.37 25.09 3.66
CA ASN A 967 -11.68 23.95 4.55
C ASN A 967 -12.90 24.20 5.45
N ALA A 968 -13.11 25.42 5.93
CA ALA A 968 -14.33 25.79 6.66
C ALA A 968 -15.58 25.69 5.76
N THR A 969 -15.46 26.17 4.51
CA THR A 969 -16.51 26.08 3.48
C THR A 969 -16.80 24.62 3.11
N LEU A 970 -15.76 23.81 2.90
CA LEU A 970 -15.88 22.37 2.63
C LEU A 970 -16.52 21.60 3.78
N SER A 971 -16.29 22.01 5.03
CA SER A 971 -16.88 21.34 6.19
C SER A 971 -18.40 21.53 6.28
N ALA A 972 -18.91 22.73 5.98
CA ALA A 972 -20.35 22.99 5.90
C ALA A 972 -20.99 22.25 4.71
N LEU A 973 -20.34 22.25 3.55
CA LEU A 973 -20.76 21.47 2.38
C LEU A 973 -20.78 19.96 2.66
N ASN A 974 -19.75 19.42 3.33
CA ASN A 974 -19.66 17.99 3.66
C ASN A 974 -20.79 17.53 4.59
N ARG A 975 -21.29 18.39 5.49
CA ARG A 975 -22.46 18.05 6.33
C ARG A 975 -23.75 17.98 5.53
N VAL A 976 -23.97 18.91 4.60
CA VAL A 976 -25.11 18.85 3.65
C VAL A 976 -25.01 17.62 2.75
N VAL A 977 -23.82 17.29 2.24
CA VAL A 977 -23.57 16.08 1.43
C VAL A 977 -23.77 14.80 2.24
N SER A 978 -23.35 14.76 3.51
CA SER A 978 -23.54 13.59 4.39
C SER A 978 -25.02 13.37 4.75
N ALA A 979 -25.77 14.45 4.98
CA ALA A 979 -27.22 14.39 5.13
C ALA A 979 -27.91 13.92 3.84
N ALA A 980 -27.40 14.34 2.67
CA ALA A 980 -27.87 13.86 1.36
C ALA A 980 -27.58 12.37 1.11
N ALA A 981 -26.40 11.89 1.48
CA ALA A 981 -26.01 10.49 1.26
C ALA A 981 -26.75 9.48 2.15
N SER A 982 -27.28 9.92 3.30
CA SER A 982 -27.99 9.08 4.26
C SER A 982 -29.52 9.14 4.11
N ALA A 983 -30.03 10.09 3.33
CA ALA A 983 -31.46 10.24 3.09
C ALA A 983 -32.01 9.10 2.22
N ARG A 984 -33.09 8.48 2.69
CA ARG A 984 -33.82 7.43 1.95
C ARG A 984 -35.05 7.96 1.21
N ASP A 985 -35.41 9.21 1.45
CA ASP A 985 -36.52 9.90 0.81
C ASP A 985 -36.22 11.39 0.62
N VAL A 986 -36.94 12.02 -0.31
CA VAL A 986 -36.74 13.43 -0.67
C VAL A 986 -37.14 14.37 0.47
N VAL A 987 -38.12 14.00 1.30
CA VAL A 987 -38.63 14.88 2.37
C VAL A 987 -37.64 14.98 3.53
N GLY A 988 -37.06 13.87 3.99
CA GLY A 988 -36.06 13.88 5.07
C GLY A 988 -34.76 14.60 4.68
N LEU A 989 -34.39 14.54 3.40
CA LEU A 989 -33.28 15.31 2.83
C LEU A 989 -33.53 16.82 2.96
N LEU A 990 -34.68 17.28 2.47
CA LEU A 990 -35.02 18.72 2.46
C LEU A 990 -35.08 19.31 3.87
N ASP A 991 -35.62 18.56 4.83
CA ASP A 991 -35.75 18.99 6.23
C ASP A 991 -34.38 19.13 6.93
N SER A 992 -33.46 18.20 6.66
CA SER A 992 -32.10 18.26 7.19
C SER A 992 -31.30 19.43 6.60
N ALA A 993 -31.47 19.67 5.31
CA ALA A 993 -30.83 20.78 4.61
C ALA A 993 -31.31 22.17 5.08
N ALA A 994 -32.61 22.34 5.26
CA ALA A 994 -33.18 23.61 5.74
C ALA A 994 -32.56 24.02 7.09
N ARG A 995 -32.37 23.05 8.01
CA ARG A 995 -31.73 23.27 9.32
C ARG A 995 -30.25 23.64 9.22
N GLU A 996 -29.48 22.97 8.37
CA GLU A 996 -28.04 23.25 8.23
C GLU A 996 -27.79 24.65 7.65
N ILE A 997 -28.60 25.07 6.67
CA ILE A 997 -28.53 26.41 6.06
C ILE A 997 -28.81 27.48 7.12
N LEU A 998 -29.83 27.27 7.96
CA LEU A 998 -30.16 28.17 9.06
C LEU A 998 -28.98 28.33 10.04
N GLN A 999 -28.39 27.20 10.49
CA GLN A 999 -27.28 27.22 11.45
C GLN A 999 -26.03 27.88 10.88
N THR A 1000 -25.72 27.61 9.61
CA THR A 1000 -24.50 28.11 8.96
C THR A 1000 -24.54 29.63 8.77
N LEU A 1001 -25.69 30.16 8.36
CA LEU A 1001 -25.86 31.60 8.09
C LEU A 1001 -26.28 32.41 9.31
N LYS A 1002 -26.61 31.74 10.43
CA LYS A 1002 -27.24 32.34 11.60
C LYS A 1002 -28.49 33.16 11.22
N ALA A 1003 -29.25 32.66 10.25
CA ALA A 1003 -30.48 33.28 9.77
C ALA A 1003 -31.66 32.96 10.70
N ARG A 1004 -32.77 33.69 10.58
CA ARG A 1004 -33.97 33.44 11.40
C ARG A 1004 -34.80 32.27 10.86
N ASN A 1005 -34.97 32.20 9.54
CA ASN A 1005 -35.73 31.12 8.92
C ASN A 1005 -35.11 30.64 7.60
N SER A 1006 -35.29 29.37 7.28
CA SER A 1006 -34.84 28.73 6.05
C SER A 1006 -35.88 27.72 5.56
N GLY A 1007 -36.48 27.97 4.40
CA GLY A 1007 -37.51 27.13 3.80
C GLY A 1007 -37.14 26.64 2.41
N ILE A 1008 -37.55 25.42 2.07
CA ILE A 1008 -37.32 24.83 0.74
C ILE A 1008 -38.65 24.45 0.10
N ALA A 1009 -38.90 24.97 -1.10
CA ALA A 1009 -40.10 24.72 -1.89
C ALA A 1009 -39.78 24.03 -3.22
N VAL A 1010 -40.61 23.06 -3.62
CA VAL A 1010 -40.43 22.23 -4.83
C VAL A 1010 -41.70 22.27 -5.68
N PHE A 1011 -41.56 22.14 -7.00
CA PHE A 1011 -42.70 22.09 -7.92
C PHE A 1011 -43.58 20.86 -7.66
N THR A 1012 -44.90 21.07 -7.66
CA THR A 1012 -45.89 20.01 -7.43
C THR A 1012 -46.52 19.46 -8.71
N ASP A 1013 -46.37 20.15 -9.85
CA ASP A 1013 -46.99 19.82 -11.14
C ASP A 1013 -45.96 19.87 -12.28
N ALA A 1014 -46.18 19.06 -13.34
CA ALA A 1014 -45.35 19.11 -14.56
C ALA A 1014 -45.49 20.46 -15.29
N THR A 1015 -46.60 21.17 -15.04
CA THR A 1015 -46.94 22.48 -15.58
C THR A 1015 -46.24 23.66 -14.87
N ARG A 1016 -45.51 23.41 -13.77
CA ARG A 1016 -44.67 24.37 -13.03
C ARG A 1016 -45.40 25.66 -12.60
N THR A 1017 -46.67 25.57 -12.27
CA THR A 1017 -47.48 26.76 -11.92
C THR A 1017 -47.42 27.11 -10.44
N GLN A 1018 -47.05 26.15 -9.59
CA GLN A 1018 -47.08 26.27 -8.13
C GLN A 1018 -45.87 25.59 -7.48
N LEU A 1019 -45.29 26.27 -6.50
CA LEU A 1019 -44.25 25.72 -5.61
C LEU A 1019 -44.88 25.40 -4.27
N ARG A 1020 -44.59 24.23 -3.69
CA ARG A 1020 -45.03 23.89 -2.34
C ARG A 1020 -43.82 23.78 -1.42
N VAL A 1021 -43.88 24.46 -0.28
CA VAL A 1021 -42.85 24.37 0.76
C VAL A 1021 -42.87 22.95 1.34
N MET A 1022 -41.78 22.22 1.14
CA MET A 1022 -41.61 20.82 1.57
C MET A 1022 -40.85 20.72 2.90
N ALA A 1023 -40.03 21.73 3.22
CA ALA A 1023 -39.26 21.82 4.45
C ALA A 1023 -39.17 23.28 4.92
N ASP A 1024 -39.18 23.50 6.23
CA ASP A 1024 -39.06 24.82 6.86
C ASP A 1024 -38.39 24.70 8.23
N ALA A 1025 -37.28 25.39 8.43
CA ALA A 1025 -36.50 25.39 9.66
C ALA A 1025 -36.42 26.81 10.22
N ASN A 1026 -36.94 26.99 11.44
CA ASN A 1026 -37.04 28.28 12.14
C ASN A 1026 -36.06 28.34 13.33
N ALA A 1027 -35.56 29.53 13.67
CA ALA A 1027 -34.66 29.75 14.81
C ALA A 1027 -35.41 29.73 16.17
N SER A 1028 -36.71 30.03 16.17
CA SER A 1028 -37.58 29.97 17.36
C SER A 1028 -38.69 28.92 17.16
N PRO A 1029 -38.92 28.01 18.13
CA PRO A 1029 -39.99 27.00 18.04
C PRO A 1029 -41.41 27.58 17.99
N ASN A 1030 -41.60 28.83 18.40
CA ASN A 1030 -42.89 29.52 18.40
C ASN A 1030 -43.22 30.22 17.06
N ASP A 1031 -42.30 30.22 16.10
CA ASP A 1031 -42.55 30.78 14.77
C ASP A 1031 -43.43 29.79 13.96
N PRO A 1032 -44.47 30.28 13.25
CA PRO A 1032 -45.37 29.42 12.50
C PRO A 1032 -44.68 28.79 11.28
N SER A 1033 -44.69 27.45 11.23
CA SER A 1033 -44.09 26.67 10.13
C SER A 1033 -44.75 26.97 8.78
N GLY A 1034 -43.91 27.16 7.76
CA GLY A 1034 -44.30 27.31 6.36
C GLY A 1034 -44.50 25.99 5.61
N VAL A 1035 -44.27 24.82 6.21
CA VAL A 1035 -44.44 23.53 5.52
C VAL A 1035 -45.87 23.35 5.01
N GLY A 1036 -46.01 23.02 3.73
CA GLY A 1036 -47.29 22.85 3.05
C GLY A 1036 -47.87 24.12 2.42
N VAL A 1037 -47.29 25.30 2.67
CA VAL A 1037 -47.66 26.54 2.00
C VAL A 1037 -47.40 26.42 0.49
N VAL A 1038 -48.37 26.84 -0.31
CA VAL A 1038 -48.28 26.86 -1.77
C VAL A 1038 -48.02 28.29 -2.24
N LEU A 1039 -46.88 28.48 -2.89
CA LEU A 1039 -46.42 29.72 -3.48
C LEU A 1039 -46.81 29.72 -4.97
N PRO A 1040 -47.71 30.62 -5.41
CA PRO A 1040 -48.02 30.75 -6.83
C PRO A 1040 -46.81 31.31 -7.58
N VAL A 1041 -46.53 30.76 -8.76
CA VAL A 1041 -45.50 31.31 -9.65
C VAL A 1041 -46.03 32.55 -10.37
N VAL A 1042 -47.19 32.41 -11.02
CA VAL A 1042 -47.81 33.50 -11.79
C VAL A 1042 -48.30 34.60 -10.86
N GLY A 1043 -47.85 35.84 -11.09
CA GLY A 1043 -48.17 37.00 -10.26
C GLY A 1043 -47.24 37.18 -9.04
N ASN A 1044 -46.25 36.32 -8.86
CA ASN A 1044 -45.22 36.49 -7.83
C ASN A 1044 -43.91 36.97 -8.47
N THR A 1045 -43.72 38.29 -8.50
CA THR A 1045 -42.59 38.93 -9.19
C THR A 1045 -41.22 38.44 -8.68
N SER A 1046 -41.08 38.11 -7.39
CA SER A 1046 -39.83 37.60 -6.83
C SER A 1046 -39.51 36.18 -7.30
N THR A 1047 -40.52 35.30 -7.36
CA THR A 1047 -40.38 33.94 -7.88
C THR A 1047 -40.24 33.93 -9.39
N GLU A 1048 -41.01 34.74 -10.12
CA GLU A 1048 -40.88 34.93 -11.57
C GLU A 1048 -39.49 35.43 -11.95
N TYR A 1049 -38.92 36.37 -11.18
CA TYR A 1049 -37.58 36.87 -11.42
C TYR A 1049 -36.53 35.75 -11.29
N VAL A 1050 -36.57 34.99 -10.20
CA VAL A 1050 -35.62 33.88 -9.97
C VAL A 1050 -35.78 32.80 -11.03
N LEU A 1051 -37.01 32.51 -11.47
CA LEU A 1051 -37.28 31.52 -12.51
C LEU A 1051 -36.83 31.98 -13.90
N ALA A 1052 -37.10 33.24 -14.26
CA ALA A 1052 -36.76 33.80 -15.56
C ALA A 1052 -35.24 34.01 -15.73
N HIS A 1053 -34.58 34.50 -14.69
CA HIS A 1053 -33.15 34.84 -14.75
C HIS A 1053 -32.24 33.69 -14.31
N LYS A 1054 -32.79 32.67 -13.63
CA LYS A 1054 -32.04 31.58 -13.02
C LYS A 1054 -30.90 32.05 -12.11
N LYS A 1055 -31.12 33.19 -11.46
CA LYS A 1055 -30.16 33.83 -10.55
C LYS A 1055 -30.77 33.97 -9.18
N SER A 1056 -29.94 33.85 -8.16
CA SER A 1056 -30.35 34.15 -6.80
C SER A 1056 -30.74 35.62 -6.66
N LEU A 1057 -31.70 35.86 -5.79
CA LEU A 1057 -32.26 37.17 -5.54
C LEU A 1057 -32.09 37.48 -4.06
N ALA A 1058 -31.20 38.41 -3.73
CA ALA A 1058 -31.06 38.99 -2.41
C ALA A 1058 -31.79 40.33 -2.36
N ILE A 1059 -32.64 40.52 -1.35
CA ILE A 1059 -33.47 41.70 -1.13
C ILE A 1059 -33.18 42.19 0.29
N GLU A 1060 -32.76 43.44 0.40
CA GLU A 1060 -32.43 44.06 1.69
C GLU A 1060 -33.68 44.41 2.51
N ASN A 1061 -34.78 44.83 1.85
CA ASN A 1061 -36.05 45.11 2.51
C ASN A 1061 -37.26 44.56 1.74
N ALA A 1062 -37.63 43.31 2.04
CA ALA A 1062 -38.72 42.56 1.45
C ALA A 1062 -40.12 43.12 1.77
N GLN A 1063 -40.28 44.04 2.73
CA GLN A 1063 -41.57 44.64 3.07
C GLN A 1063 -41.96 45.81 2.16
N THR A 1064 -40.98 46.35 1.42
CA THR A 1064 -41.12 47.53 0.57
C THR A 1064 -40.61 47.33 -0.85
N ASP A 1065 -39.78 46.31 -1.12
CA ASP A 1065 -39.19 46.07 -2.44
C ASP A 1065 -40.25 45.78 -3.52
N PRO A 1066 -40.23 46.43 -4.68
CA PRO A 1066 -41.20 46.20 -5.75
C PRO A 1066 -41.30 44.74 -6.21
N ARG A 1067 -40.23 43.95 -6.10
CA ARG A 1067 -40.20 42.55 -6.50
C ARG A 1067 -40.97 41.63 -5.54
N THR A 1068 -41.24 42.08 -4.32
CA THR A 1068 -42.09 41.37 -3.36
C THR A 1068 -43.48 41.99 -3.25
N ALA A 1069 -43.88 42.90 -4.16
CA ALA A 1069 -45.13 43.67 -4.05
C ALA A 1069 -46.38 42.79 -3.88
N SER A 1070 -46.48 41.67 -4.58
CA SER A 1070 -47.61 40.73 -4.46
C SER A 1070 -47.66 39.99 -3.11
N ILE A 1071 -46.55 40.00 -2.36
CA ILE A 1071 -46.41 39.32 -1.06
C ILE A 1071 -45.99 40.26 0.09
N HIS A 1072 -46.04 41.60 -0.09
CA HIS A 1072 -45.69 42.56 0.98
C HIS A 1072 -46.48 42.34 2.27
N HIS A 1073 -47.76 41.99 2.14
CA HIS A 1073 -48.60 41.68 3.29
C HIS A 1073 -48.08 40.47 4.07
N LEU A 1074 -47.60 39.41 3.38
CA LEU A 1074 -46.97 38.25 4.01
C LEU A 1074 -45.64 38.62 4.66
N MET A 1075 -44.81 39.45 3.99
CA MET A 1075 -43.52 39.89 4.53
C MET A 1075 -43.67 40.74 5.80
N ARG A 1076 -44.67 41.62 5.86
CA ARG A 1076 -45.00 42.39 7.07
C ARG A 1076 -45.57 41.51 8.18
N MET A 1077 -46.43 40.56 7.85
CA MET A 1077 -46.97 39.62 8.85
C MET A 1077 -45.90 38.71 9.44
N ARG A 1078 -44.89 38.30 8.66
CA ARG A 1078 -43.76 37.47 9.11
C ARG A 1078 -42.60 38.27 9.72
N ASN A 1079 -42.68 39.61 9.69
CA ASN A 1079 -41.61 40.53 10.08
C ASN A 1079 -40.29 40.27 9.33
N THR A 1080 -40.38 39.99 8.03
CA THR A 1080 -39.22 39.68 7.18
C THR A 1080 -38.67 40.97 6.57
N TYR A 1081 -37.44 41.35 6.92
CA TYR A 1081 -36.74 42.49 6.34
C TYR A 1081 -35.80 42.03 5.22
N ALA A 1082 -34.79 41.21 5.51
CA ALA A 1082 -33.91 40.68 4.48
C ALA A 1082 -34.41 39.32 3.97
N LEU A 1083 -34.41 39.13 2.65
CA LEU A 1083 -34.84 37.89 2.00
C LEU A 1083 -33.84 37.49 0.91
N MET A 1084 -33.39 36.24 0.95
CA MET A 1084 -32.59 35.63 -0.11
C MET A 1084 -33.34 34.44 -0.69
N ILE A 1085 -33.55 34.45 -2.00
CA ILE A 1085 -34.17 33.35 -2.74
C ILE A 1085 -33.14 32.76 -3.69
N VAL A 1086 -32.83 31.49 -3.50
CA VAL A 1086 -31.86 30.73 -4.29
C VAL A 1086 -32.57 29.65 -5.08
N PRO A 1087 -32.38 29.55 -6.40
CA PRO A 1087 -32.99 28.49 -7.19
C PRO A 1087 -32.31 27.14 -6.93
N LEU A 1088 -33.10 26.07 -6.75
CA LEU A 1088 -32.62 24.70 -6.82
C LEU A 1088 -32.50 24.30 -8.29
N LEU A 1089 -31.29 24.34 -8.82
CA LEU A 1089 -31.00 24.06 -10.22
C LEU A 1089 -30.49 22.63 -10.40
N ALA A 1090 -31.28 21.78 -11.05
CA ALA A 1090 -30.87 20.45 -11.50
C ALA A 1090 -30.90 20.42 -13.04
N ARG A 1091 -29.78 20.04 -13.67
CA ARG A 1091 -29.62 19.98 -15.14
C ARG A 1091 -30.02 21.26 -15.89
N GLY A 1092 -29.80 22.42 -15.27
CA GLY A 1092 -30.14 23.73 -15.84
C GLY A 1092 -31.62 24.10 -15.75
N GLU A 1093 -32.43 23.24 -15.14
CA GLU A 1093 -33.83 23.52 -14.83
C GLU A 1093 -34.01 23.80 -13.33
N ILE A 1094 -34.93 24.71 -13.02
CA ILE A 1094 -35.26 25.01 -11.63
C ILE A 1094 -36.30 23.99 -11.18
N ILE A 1095 -35.93 23.16 -10.21
CA ILE A 1095 -36.81 22.14 -9.62
C ILE A 1095 -37.49 22.64 -8.34
N GLY A 1096 -37.02 23.77 -7.81
CA GLY A 1096 -37.54 24.38 -6.60
C GLY A 1096 -36.76 25.65 -6.21
N THR A 1097 -37.00 26.16 -5.02
CA THR A 1097 -36.32 27.34 -4.48
C THR A 1097 -36.03 27.15 -2.99
N ILE A 1098 -34.90 27.68 -2.53
CA ILE A 1098 -34.56 27.87 -1.12
C ILE A 1098 -34.80 29.34 -0.77
N GLY A 1099 -35.59 29.60 0.25
CA GLY A 1099 -35.79 30.93 0.83
C GLY A 1099 -35.10 31.02 2.19
N VAL A 1100 -34.24 32.02 2.37
CA VAL A 1100 -33.62 32.35 3.66
C VAL A 1100 -34.04 33.76 4.04
N ASP A 1101 -34.57 33.94 5.24
CA ASP A 1101 -35.06 35.23 5.69
C ASP A 1101 -34.52 35.67 7.06
N SER A 1102 -34.55 36.98 7.29
CA SER A 1102 -34.14 37.63 8.53
C SER A 1102 -35.08 38.79 8.87
N ASP A 1103 -35.27 39.02 10.17
CA ASP A 1103 -36.05 40.10 10.75
C ASP A 1103 -35.22 41.33 11.15
N ASP A 1104 -33.91 41.30 10.91
CA ASP A 1104 -33.02 42.44 11.14
C ASP A 1104 -33.11 43.43 9.96
N PRO A 1105 -33.57 44.68 10.19
CA PRO A 1105 -33.67 45.71 9.14
C PRO A 1105 -32.32 46.17 8.57
N HIS A 1106 -31.20 45.80 9.20
CA HIS A 1106 -29.84 46.12 8.74
C HIS A 1106 -29.11 44.92 8.10
N ARG A 1107 -29.73 43.74 8.06
CA ARG A 1107 -29.10 42.55 7.50
C ARG A 1107 -28.99 42.65 5.98
N VAL A 1108 -27.76 42.54 5.48
CA VAL A 1108 -27.49 42.38 4.05
C VAL A 1108 -26.81 41.02 3.85
N PHE A 1109 -27.35 40.20 2.95
CA PHE A 1109 -26.72 38.95 2.53
C PHE A 1109 -25.56 39.27 1.59
N THR A 1110 -24.35 38.89 2.00
CA THR A 1110 -23.14 39.14 1.21
C THR A 1110 -23.06 38.22 -0.01
N ALA A 1111 -22.29 38.62 -1.03
CA ALA A 1111 -22.08 37.79 -2.21
C ALA A 1111 -21.48 36.40 -1.88
N GLU A 1112 -20.69 36.30 -0.81
CA GLU A 1112 -20.14 35.03 -0.32
C GLU A 1112 -21.20 34.14 0.33
N GLU A 1113 -22.11 34.71 1.13
CA GLU A 1113 -23.23 33.98 1.72
C GLU A 1113 -24.22 33.50 0.66
N VAL A 1114 -24.50 34.33 -0.35
CA VAL A 1114 -25.30 33.96 -1.52
C VAL A 1114 -24.63 32.80 -2.26
N GLY A 1115 -23.33 32.92 -2.55
CA GLY A 1115 -22.56 31.88 -3.24
C GLY A 1115 -22.49 30.56 -2.46
N LEU A 1116 -22.42 30.62 -1.13
CA LEU A 1116 -22.44 29.43 -0.27
C LEU A 1116 -23.77 28.69 -0.35
N VAL A 1117 -24.89 29.42 -0.26
CA VAL A 1117 -26.22 28.81 -0.38
C VAL A 1117 -26.50 28.36 -1.80
N GLU A 1118 -26.04 29.07 -2.83
CA GLU A 1118 -26.07 28.61 -4.22
C GLU A 1118 -25.33 27.28 -4.38
N THR A 1119 -24.17 27.14 -3.74
CA THR A 1119 -23.39 25.90 -3.78
C THR A 1119 -24.13 24.77 -3.06
N MET A 1120 -24.68 25.02 -1.87
CA MET A 1120 -25.50 24.04 -1.15
C MET A 1120 -26.76 23.66 -1.93
N ALA A 1121 -27.45 24.64 -2.52
CA ALA A 1121 -28.62 24.46 -3.37
C ALA A 1121 -28.31 23.61 -4.60
N GLY A 1122 -27.13 23.79 -5.20
CA GLY A 1122 -26.65 22.95 -6.29
C GLY A 1122 -26.43 21.49 -5.86
N GLN A 1123 -25.82 21.26 -4.68
CA GLN A 1123 -25.63 19.91 -4.14
C GLN A 1123 -26.95 19.24 -3.77
N LEU A 1124 -27.88 19.99 -3.16
CA LEU A 1124 -29.23 19.53 -2.83
C LEU A 1124 -30.04 19.20 -4.08
N ALA A 1125 -30.00 20.07 -5.08
CA ALA A 1125 -30.69 19.84 -6.34
C ALA A 1125 -30.15 18.59 -7.05
N GLY A 1126 -28.83 18.39 -7.03
CA GLY A 1126 -28.18 17.17 -7.55
C GLY A 1126 -28.55 15.91 -6.77
N ALA A 1127 -28.64 15.96 -5.44
CA ALA A 1127 -29.06 14.82 -4.63
C ALA A 1127 -30.54 14.45 -4.82
N ILE A 1128 -31.41 15.45 -4.98
CA ILE A 1128 -32.83 15.26 -5.31
C ILE A 1128 -32.98 14.68 -6.72
N ASP A 1129 -32.18 15.17 -7.68
CA ASP A 1129 -32.12 14.63 -9.04
C ASP A 1129 -31.59 13.19 -9.03
N ASN A 1130 -30.55 12.88 -8.25
CA ASN A 1130 -29.99 11.54 -8.12
C ASN A 1130 -30.94 10.54 -7.46
N LEU A 1131 -31.71 10.94 -6.44
CA LEU A 1131 -32.72 10.06 -5.81
C LEU A 1131 -33.89 9.77 -6.78
N ARG A 1132 -34.31 10.76 -7.57
CA ARG A 1132 -35.29 10.56 -8.66
C ARG A 1132 -34.72 9.73 -9.80
N LEU A 1133 -33.47 10.01 -10.19
CA LEU A 1133 -32.74 9.31 -11.22
C LEU A 1133 -32.45 7.89 -10.80
N TYR A 1134 -32.18 7.56 -9.53
CA TYR A 1134 -31.93 6.19 -9.07
C TYR A 1134 -33.16 5.30 -9.29
N GLU A 1135 -34.36 5.80 -9.01
CA GLU A 1135 -35.62 5.10 -9.30
C GLU A 1135 -35.87 4.89 -10.81
N GLU A 1136 -35.40 5.84 -11.64
CA GLU A 1136 -35.46 5.77 -13.11
C GLU A 1136 -34.34 4.89 -13.71
N THR A 1137 -33.13 4.95 -13.13
CA THR A 1137 -31.92 4.20 -13.46
C THR A 1137 -32.14 2.74 -13.18
N GLN A 1138 -32.91 2.35 -12.16
CA GLN A 1138 -33.22 0.95 -11.93
C GLN A 1138 -34.04 0.33 -13.08
N ARG A 1139 -34.89 1.12 -13.74
CA ARG A 1139 -35.64 0.69 -14.95
C ARG A 1139 -34.78 0.78 -16.20
N GLN A 1140 -33.92 1.79 -16.28
CA GLN A 1140 -32.97 1.97 -17.38
C GLN A 1140 -31.85 0.93 -17.37
N ALA A 1141 -31.34 0.51 -16.21
CA ALA A 1141 -30.26 -0.46 -16.02
C ALA A 1141 -30.61 -1.84 -16.60
N ASN A 1142 -31.87 -2.26 -16.52
CA ASN A 1142 -32.32 -3.50 -17.16
C ASN A 1142 -32.34 -3.40 -18.70
N ARG A 1143 -32.51 -2.20 -19.25
CA ARG A 1143 -32.46 -1.92 -20.69
C ARG A 1143 -31.04 -1.67 -21.18
N GLU A 1144 -30.22 -1.00 -20.38
CA GLU A 1144 -28.79 -0.79 -20.61
C GLU A 1144 -27.99 -2.08 -20.48
N ALA A 1145 -28.39 -3.05 -19.65
CA ALA A 1145 -27.71 -4.34 -19.57
C ALA A 1145 -27.66 -5.05 -20.95
N LEU A 1146 -28.75 -5.00 -21.72
CA LEU A 1146 -28.83 -5.54 -23.07
C LEU A 1146 -28.00 -4.72 -24.09
N ILE A 1147 -27.97 -3.40 -23.94
CA ILE A 1147 -27.17 -2.49 -24.79
C ILE A 1147 -25.67 -2.63 -24.50
N ASN A 1148 -25.28 -2.74 -23.22
CA ASN A 1148 -23.91 -2.92 -22.76
C ASN A 1148 -23.39 -4.31 -23.11
N GLU A 1149 -24.24 -5.34 -23.13
CA GLU A 1149 -23.86 -6.67 -23.63
C GLU A 1149 -23.50 -6.62 -25.12
N ILE A 1150 -24.30 -5.94 -25.95
CA ILE A 1150 -24.01 -5.74 -27.38
C ILE A 1150 -22.80 -4.82 -27.58
N THR A 1151 -22.69 -3.75 -26.78
CA THR A 1151 -21.60 -2.77 -26.86
C THR A 1151 -20.25 -3.32 -26.39
N ALA A 1152 -20.20 -4.12 -25.33
CA ALA A 1152 -18.98 -4.75 -24.85
C ALA A 1152 -18.40 -5.74 -25.89
N LYS A 1153 -19.27 -6.41 -26.64
CA LYS A 1153 -18.88 -7.25 -27.79
C LYS A 1153 -18.31 -6.43 -28.95
N ILE A 1154 -18.75 -5.18 -29.15
CA ILE A 1154 -18.26 -4.26 -30.20
C ILE A 1154 -16.99 -3.51 -29.75
N GLN A 1155 -16.85 -3.10 -28.49
CA GLN A 1155 -15.66 -2.40 -27.99
C GLN A 1155 -14.47 -3.33 -27.77
N GLY A 1156 -14.75 -4.61 -27.51
CA GLY A 1156 -13.76 -5.67 -27.47
C GLY A 1156 -13.24 -6.09 -28.84
N THR A 1157 -13.28 -5.24 -29.88
CA THR A 1157 -12.72 -5.45 -31.23
C THR A 1157 -11.61 -4.42 -31.56
N VAL A 1158 -10.38 -4.86 -31.91
CA VAL A 1158 -9.14 -4.03 -31.95
C VAL A 1158 -8.88 -3.54 -33.37
N THR A 1159 -9.65 -4.03 -34.34
CA THR A 1159 -9.73 -3.42 -35.65
C THR A 1159 -11.17 -3.27 -36.07
N VAL A 1160 -11.31 -2.42 -37.08
CA VAL A 1160 -12.56 -1.92 -37.60
C VAL A 1160 -13.50 -3.04 -38.04
N ASP A 1161 -13.00 -4.18 -38.54
CA ASP A 1161 -13.90 -5.15 -39.16
C ASP A 1161 -14.58 -6.17 -38.24
N SER A 1162 -13.85 -6.68 -37.25
CA SER A 1162 -14.49 -7.53 -36.22
C SER A 1162 -15.58 -6.76 -35.47
N ALA A 1163 -15.44 -5.42 -35.37
CA ALA A 1163 -16.45 -4.53 -34.80
C ALA A 1163 -17.76 -4.60 -35.58
N LEU A 1164 -17.69 -4.52 -36.92
CA LEU A 1164 -18.84 -4.49 -37.83
C LEU A 1164 -19.58 -5.82 -37.91
N GLN A 1165 -18.85 -6.93 -38.02
CA GLN A 1165 -19.44 -8.26 -38.13
C GLN A 1165 -20.16 -8.68 -36.83
N THR A 1166 -19.57 -8.34 -35.68
CA THR A 1166 -20.19 -8.57 -34.37
C THR A 1166 -21.45 -7.73 -34.20
N THR A 1167 -21.41 -6.48 -34.67
CA THR A 1167 -22.56 -5.56 -34.65
C THR A 1167 -23.78 -6.17 -35.35
N ILE A 1168 -23.64 -6.64 -36.59
CA ILE A 1168 -24.79 -7.14 -37.36
C ILE A 1168 -25.38 -8.43 -36.80
N GLN A 1169 -24.54 -9.31 -36.24
CA GLN A 1169 -24.96 -10.62 -35.77
C GLN A 1169 -25.77 -10.52 -34.47
N GLU A 1170 -25.35 -9.63 -33.57
CA GLU A 1170 -26.00 -9.42 -32.28
C GLU A 1170 -27.30 -8.62 -32.44
N LEU A 1171 -27.31 -7.61 -33.31
CA LEU A 1171 -28.53 -6.87 -33.67
C LEU A 1171 -29.57 -7.75 -34.37
N GLY A 1172 -29.16 -8.57 -35.34
CA GLY A 1172 -30.06 -9.48 -36.06
C GLY A 1172 -30.76 -10.47 -35.12
N LYS A 1173 -30.03 -11.01 -34.13
CA LYS A 1173 -30.58 -11.91 -33.11
C LYS A 1173 -31.48 -11.20 -32.09
N ALA A 1174 -31.06 -10.06 -31.55
CA ALA A 1174 -31.81 -9.33 -30.52
C ALA A 1174 -33.17 -8.82 -31.03
N LEU A 1175 -33.23 -8.44 -32.31
CA LEU A 1175 -34.43 -7.87 -32.94
C LEU A 1175 -35.22 -8.88 -33.78
N LYS A 1176 -34.76 -10.13 -33.88
CA LYS A 1176 -35.36 -11.20 -34.72
C LYS A 1176 -35.57 -10.76 -36.18
N ALA A 1177 -34.60 -10.03 -36.72
CA ALA A 1177 -34.67 -9.51 -38.09
C ALA A 1177 -34.37 -10.63 -39.10
N ARG A 1178 -35.04 -10.58 -40.26
CA ARG A 1178 -34.90 -11.58 -41.35
C ARG A 1178 -33.56 -11.45 -42.07
N ARG A 1179 -33.12 -10.20 -42.29
CA ARG A 1179 -31.77 -9.86 -42.79
C ARG A 1179 -31.23 -8.65 -42.05
N THR A 1180 -29.91 -8.62 -41.81
CA THR A 1180 -29.22 -7.46 -41.21
C THR A 1180 -27.90 -7.23 -41.93
N ARG A 1181 -27.67 -5.99 -42.37
CA ARG A 1181 -26.49 -5.59 -43.15
C ARG A 1181 -25.83 -4.37 -42.52
N VAL A 1182 -24.50 -4.35 -42.44
CA VAL A 1182 -23.74 -3.12 -42.15
C VAL A 1182 -22.67 -2.93 -43.21
N ALA A 1183 -22.49 -1.70 -43.67
CA ALA A 1183 -21.52 -1.33 -44.68
C ALA A 1183 -20.77 -0.07 -44.26
N LEU A 1184 -19.43 -0.09 -44.22
CA LEU A 1184 -18.61 1.13 -44.09
C LEU A 1184 -18.08 1.59 -45.46
N GLY A 1185 -18.32 2.86 -45.76
CA GLY A 1185 -17.93 3.57 -46.96
C GLY A 1185 -18.64 4.92 -47.02
N LEU A 1186 -17.92 5.97 -47.43
CA LEU A 1186 -18.45 7.32 -47.52
C LEU A 1186 -19.29 7.50 -48.82
N THR A 1187 -20.55 6.98 -48.84
CA THR A 1187 -21.73 7.49 -49.60
C THR A 1187 -23.00 6.57 -49.49
N PRO A 1188 -24.23 7.09 -49.25
CA PRO A 1188 -25.49 6.31 -49.21
C PRO A 1188 -26.31 6.37 -50.52
N THR A 1189 -27.02 5.30 -50.91
CA THR A 1189 -28.10 5.32 -51.91
C THR A 1189 -29.47 5.21 -51.22
N SER A 1190 -30.35 6.18 -51.48
CA SER A 1190 -31.80 6.10 -51.17
C SER A 1190 -32.59 5.65 -52.42
N PRO A 1191 -33.82 5.11 -52.26
CA PRO A 1191 -34.65 4.66 -53.38
C PRO A 1191 -35.58 5.76 -53.92
N GLU A 1192 -35.54 6.03 -55.23
CA GLU A 1192 -36.52 6.91 -55.89
C GLU A 1192 -37.90 6.27 -55.90
N THR A 1193 -38.95 7.10 -55.99
CA THR A 1193 -39.68 7.16 -57.26
C THR A 1193 -40.65 8.32 -57.34
N ASN A 1194 -40.42 9.10 -58.40
CA ASN A 1194 -41.36 9.55 -59.42
C ASN A 1194 -42.39 10.64 -59.10
N GLY A 1195 -42.27 11.71 -59.88
CA GLY A 1195 -43.24 11.87 -60.97
C GLY A 1195 -43.38 13.28 -61.51
N HIS A 1196 -42.83 13.48 -62.72
CA HIS A 1196 -43.38 14.27 -63.84
C HIS A 1196 -43.66 15.78 -63.61
N THR A 1197 -43.47 16.72 -64.53
CA THR A 1197 -43.07 16.83 -65.94
C THR A 1197 -42.97 18.34 -66.21
N THR A 1198 -41.97 18.75 -67.00
CA THR A 1198 -41.95 19.78 -68.07
C THR A 1198 -43.02 20.90 -68.18
N PRO A 1199 -42.67 22.04 -68.79
CA PRO A 1199 -42.67 23.37 -68.20
C PRO A 1199 -43.83 24.26 -68.67
N ASN A 1200 -44.06 25.32 -67.91
CA ASN A 1200 -43.93 26.65 -68.48
C ASN A 1200 -42.91 27.42 -67.65
#